data_AF-A0A8K0EEL0-F1
#
_entry.id   AF-A0A8K0EEL0-F1
#
_cell.length_a   1.000
_cell.length_b   1.000
_cell.length_c   1.000
_cell.angle_alpha   90.00
_cell.angle_beta   90.00
_cell.angle_gamma   90.00
#
_symmetry.space_group_name_H-M   'P 1'
#
loop_
_entity.id
_entity.type
_entity.pdbx_description
1 polymer ?
#
loop_
_entity_poly.entity_id
_entity_poly.type
_entity_poly.pdbx_seq_one_letter_code
_entity_poly.pdbx_strand_id
1 'polypeptide(L)'
;MMRTHGVLLIFVFCSCQLIFFEQTSVATTPTPSINNTVDSLSPTENTTGSPEKTKDDKTSDLSNYCPSTFNLTGSNGTFTSPMYPSPYPLSHVCRWEITVAPGKIVQLTFTVLDVEAGKGFCYDSVEVYGGTLQQGYLIGTYCGSAVLQPITTTTNVMTVIFNSDSVVAQSGFQASFVSKEKQKSNCGAGYFRCNDDVTCVDSWRRCDGRKDCFDNSDESGCECQSLPLEYLFCKGLGYNRITLPNPYMHRNASEAINSRQARTMVRLETAADPVCHPDFNLFACAMIMPKCSSKSPRQLLPCRTLCEEVTASCRPQAVLHTNGSWPFPDCSRFPYPSNNTSCFNAPMPEDGNCYYGNGVNYRGRVARSNDGQACAKWSDDASDFYQSQFPWANLQENYCRNPDEDTRPWCLSSTGVQVSCELPRCGEKTCFDPGPPRFGTRSPRKATYLSGDKLTFSCGPGYILADGSLRSTCQSDGTWTNEPPICDVDHENNLLTDLFERNQYKVETKPTVDITVSTFQGRINNIVDTNEKDERVMVAISLNAEWVDHRLTWIEQEYGNIRSLFLPDTRVWKPTLQLRKNADTNYKSLPASKVLVTSDGHVNWTVEALTTTTCTLDPYLFPVDTMNCPICFESSISAGERLKCPSAERPGYNGCKTRTQIISGQWKVVAYLQTEAGKGCMILDFTRDPIYHIATTISPCIILAVLMCITFATPIEKSDRIGFGITILLAMVVSLVVITDFLPVKDKMPFIAVVIIVCMGLIGLFMLFTCVIINLSSKKGDMPPWAQRFFLRYLATFLLFGDLSAKNPPPEHKENGGSVNLAYVNGGIAMEQETQDMNTDSRAQSVRIKPAATPPGAQLVLQTTLEELSRSMQAETRMLHSVLNKLVQADDDTEMEEGDYHKLGRVLDRLCVILYFISVGITIPMALFLGRQ
;
A
#
# COMPACT_ATOMS: atom_id res chain seq x y z
N MET A 1 -40.22 25.63 13.86
CA MET A 1 -41.25 26.65 14.17
C MET A 1 -40.54 28.00 14.21
N MET A 2 -41.06 29.07 13.57
CA MET A 2 -40.56 30.48 13.55
C MET A 2 -39.02 30.73 13.68
N ARG A 3 -38.22 31.12 12.68
CA ARG A 3 -38.36 32.00 11.48
C ARG A 3 -38.28 33.52 11.74
N THR A 4 -37.11 34.09 11.50
CA THR A 4 -36.86 35.49 11.07
C THR A 4 -35.80 35.51 9.96
N HIS A 5 -35.76 36.56 9.14
CA HIS A 5 -34.94 36.67 7.91
C HIS A 5 -33.97 37.86 7.98
N GLY A 6 -32.85 37.79 7.25
CA GLY A 6 -31.93 38.89 7.00
C GLY A 6 -30.88 38.51 5.95
N VAL A 7 -30.64 39.35 4.94
CA VAL A 7 -29.81 39.04 3.75
C VAL A 7 -28.86 40.19 3.44
N LEU A 8 -27.59 39.89 3.12
CA LEU A 8 -26.77 40.71 2.21
C LEU A 8 -25.65 39.86 1.54
N LEU A 9 -24.81 40.49 0.71
CA LEU A 9 -24.20 39.89 -0.48
C LEU A 9 -22.67 40.10 -0.61
N ILE A 10 -21.97 39.07 -1.14
CA ILE A 10 -20.86 39.08 -2.14
C ILE A 10 -19.68 40.08 -1.89
N PHE A 11 -18.40 39.67 -1.77
CA PHE A 11 -17.49 39.20 -2.86
C PHE A 11 -16.23 38.47 -2.34
N VAL A 12 -15.81 37.40 -3.02
CA VAL A 12 -14.39 37.03 -3.30
C VAL A 12 -14.33 36.36 -4.68
N PHE A 13 -13.22 36.49 -5.41
CA PHE A 13 -13.04 35.93 -6.77
C PHE A 13 -12.44 34.51 -6.78
N CYS A 14 -12.54 33.86 -7.95
CA CYS A 14 -11.99 32.54 -8.33
C CYS A 14 -10.46 32.40 -8.06
N SER A 15 -9.83 31.21 -7.95
CA SER A 15 -10.14 29.93 -8.63
C SER A 15 -9.58 28.67 -7.93
N CYS A 16 -10.26 27.52 -8.17
CA CYS A 16 -9.77 26.14 -8.42
C CYS A 16 -8.53 25.52 -7.71
N GLN A 17 -8.46 24.21 -7.42
CA GLN A 17 -9.46 23.13 -7.20
C GLN A 17 -8.70 21.85 -6.71
N LEU A 18 -9.44 20.80 -6.32
CA LEU A 18 -9.01 19.43 -5.91
C LEU A 18 -8.68 19.23 -4.40
N ILE A 19 -9.07 18.13 -3.74
CA ILE A 19 -10.29 17.28 -3.84
C ILE A 19 -10.42 16.43 -2.54
N PHE A 20 -11.65 16.21 -2.05
CA PHE A 20 -12.08 15.22 -1.01
C PHE A 20 -11.22 14.93 0.25
N PHE A 21 -11.80 15.19 1.44
CA PHE A 21 -11.92 14.15 2.48
C PHE A 21 -13.02 14.50 3.51
N GLU A 22 -13.92 13.54 3.77
CA GLU A 22 -14.59 13.17 5.05
C GLU A 22 -15.79 12.25 4.72
N GLN A 23 -15.71 10.95 5.04
CA GLN A 23 -16.00 10.31 6.34
C GLN A 23 -17.50 10.07 6.61
N THR A 24 -17.86 8.78 6.65
CA THR A 24 -19.06 8.25 7.30
C THR A 24 -18.64 7.17 8.29
N SER A 25 -19.36 7.04 9.40
CA SER A 25 -18.88 6.37 10.61
C SER A 25 -19.37 4.93 10.81
N VAL A 26 -18.48 4.12 11.42
CA VAL A 26 -18.74 2.97 12.32
C VAL A 26 -19.69 1.86 11.85
N ALA A 27 -19.10 0.69 11.59
CA ALA A 27 -19.64 -0.61 12.02
C ALA A 27 -18.48 -1.60 12.25
N THR A 28 -18.27 -2.06 13.48
CA THR A 28 -17.18 -3.00 13.85
C THR A 28 -17.67 -4.46 13.88
N THR A 29 -16.85 -5.36 13.36
CA THR A 29 -17.03 -6.82 13.45
C THR A 29 -16.68 -7.37 14.83
N PRO A 30 -17.37 -8.44 15.28
CA PRO A 30 -16.77 -9.45 16.15
C PRO A 30 -16.74 -10.83 15.47
N THR A 31 -15.68 -11.60 15.76
CA THR A 31 -15.52 -13.01 15.38
C THR A 31 -16.27 -13.93 16.34
N PRO A 32 -16.78 -15.10 15.88
CA PRO A 32 -17.24 -16.16 16.79
C PRO A 32 -16.05 -16.93 17.37
N SER A 33 -16.11 -17.27 18.65
CA SER A 33 -15.18 -18.14 19.36
C SER A 33 -15.86 -19.45 19.79
N ILE A 34 -15.07 -20.50 20.03
CA ILE A 34 -15.53 -21.84 20.41
C ILE A 34 -15.40 -22.02 21.93
N ASN A 35 -16.44 -22.55 22.60
CA ASN A 35 -16.28 -23.53 23.71
C ASN A 35 -17.62 -24.11 24.25
N ASN A 36 -17.85 -25.38 23.91
CA ASN A 36 -18.24 -26.53 24.75
C ASN A 36 -19.02 -26.39 26.08
N THR A 37 -20.03 -27.28 26.24
CA THR A 37 -20.58 -27.88 27.50
C THR A 37 -21.27 -26.92 28.48
N VAL A 38 -22.29 -27.27 29.29
CA VAL A 38 -22.59 -28.39 30.22
C VAL A 38 -24.15 -28.43 30.42
N ASP A 39 -24.90 -29.49 30.75
CA ASP A 39 -24.64 -30.88 31.20
C ASP A 39 -25.51 -31.95 30.45
N SER A 40 -26.41 -32.67 31.15
CA SER A 40 -27.13 -33.89 30.72
C SER A 40 -28.54 -34.02 31.36
N LEU A 41 -29.40 -34.90 30.83
CA LEU A 41 -30.18 -35.90 31.59
C LEU A 41 -31.07 -36.80 30.69
N SER A 42 -31.13 -38.09 31.01
CA SER A 42 -32.09 -39.10 30.53
C SER A 42 -32.80 -39.72 31.76
N PRO A 43 -33.90 -40.52 31.67
CA PRO A 43 -33.88 -41.84 31.00
C PRO A 43 -35.24 -42.36 30.40
N THR A 44 -35.19 -43.52 29.72
CA THR A 44 -36.18 -44.65 29.61
C THR A 44 -37.72 -44.40 29.61
N GLU A 45 -38.57 -45.06 28.79
CA GLU A 45 -38.73 -46.53 28.68
C GLU A 45 -39.37 -47.08 27.37
N ASN A 46 -38.84 -48.22 26.90
CA ASN A 46 -39.46 -49.48 26.44
C ASN A 46 -40.74 -49.61 25.54
N THR A 47 -40.51 -50.32 24.42
CA THR A 47 -41.29 -51.45 23.83
C THR A 47 -42.71 -51.30 23.23
N THR A 48 -42.78 -51.38 21.89
CA THR A 48 -43.62 -52.27 21.05
C THR A 48 -45.11 -52.53 21.37
N GLY A 49 -46.01 -52.22 20.43
CA GLY A 49 -47.32 -52.91 20.32
C GLY A 49 -48.39 -52.21 19.46
N SER A 50 -48.87 -52.87 18.41
CA SER A 50 -50.15 -52.57 17.72
C SER A 50 -51.35 -53.15 18.53
N PRO A 51 -52.65 -52.87 18.24
CA PRO A 51 -53.22 -52.36 16.97
C PRO A 51 -54.41 -51.35 17.04
N GLU A 52 -54.78 -50.81 15.86
CA GLU A 52 -56.11 -50.26 15.48
C GLU A 52 -56.70 -49.05 16.28
N LYS A 53 -57.56 -48.18 15.72
CA LYS A 53 -58.28 -48.20 14.42
C LYS A 53 -58.58 -46.77 13.89
N THR A 54 -58.42 -46.59 12.57
CA THR A 54 -59.14 -45.66 11.67
C THR A 54 -59.51 -44.23 12.11
N LYS A 55 -59.16 -43.24 11.28
CA LYS A 55 -60.19 -42.37 10.67
C LYS A 55 -59.83 -41.76 9.32
N ASP A 56 -60.83 -41.78 8.44
CA ASP A 56 -61.12 -40.96 7.24
C ASP A 56 -60.09 -40.85 6.08
N ASP A 57 -60.58 -41.14 4.88
CA ASP A 57 -59.89 -41.11 3.57
C ASP A 57 -60.25 -39.84 2.76
N LYS A 58 -59.28 -39.33 1.97
CA LYS A 58 -59.55 -38.63 0.69
C LYS A 58 -58.30 -38.35 -0.16
N THR A 59 -58.18 -39.08 -1.28
CA THR A 59 -57.82 -38.61 -2.65
C THR A 59 -56.58 -37.75 -2.93
N SER A 60 -55.91 -38.04 -4.07
CA SER A 60 -54.97 -37.19 -4.87
C SER A 60 -53.63 -36.76 -4.22
N ASP A 61 -52.48 -36.67 -4.92
CA ASP A 61 -52.09 -37.14 -6.26
C ASP A 61 -50.56 -37.28 -6.31
N LEU A 62 -50.03 -38.47 -6.66
CA LEU A 62 -48.56 -38.66 -6.82
C LEU A 62 -48.06 -38.33 -8.25
N SER A 63 -48.95 -37.85 -9.13
CA SER A 63 -48.68 -37.48 -10.52
C SER A 63 -48.41 -35.98 -10.75
N ASN A 64 -48.65 -35.14 -9.74
CA ASN A 64 -48.85 -33.70 -9.99
C ASN A 64 -47.59 -32.83 -9.92
N TYR A 65 -46.48 -33.33 -9.37
CA TYR A 65 -45.23 -32.56 -9.28
C TYR A 65 -44.52 -32.44 -10.64
N CYS A 66 -44.51 -33.52 -11.43
CA CYS A 66 -44.05 -33.53 -12.82
C CYS A 66 -44.92 -34.47 -13.69
N PRO A 67 -46.01 -33.98 -14.31
CA PRO A 67 -46.60 -34.63 -15.48
C PRO A 67 -45.55 -34.82 -16.59
N SER A 68 -45.73 -35.84 -17.43
CA SER A 68 -44.67 -36.37 -18.29
C SER A 68 -44.05 -35.38 -19.28
N THR A 69 -44.76 -34.33 -19.70
CA THR A 69 -44.21 -33.17 -20.42
C THR A 69 -45.10 -31.94 -20.23
N PHE A 70 -44.49 -30.78 -19.94
CA PHE A 70 -45.13 -29.47 -19.94
C PHE A 70 -44.89 -28.76 -21.29
N ASN A 71 -45.95 -28.47 -22.04
CA ASN A 71 -45.83 -27.77 -23.32
C ASN A 71 -45.96 -26.25 -23.13
N LEU A 72 -44.93 -25.49 -23.51
CA LEU A 72 -44.84 -24.03 -23.31
C LEU A 72 -44.85 -23.31 -24.67
N THR A 73 -45.93 -22.60 -24.98
CA THR A 73 -46.10 -21.89 -26.26
C THR A 73 -46.23 -20.38 -26.06
N GLY A 74 -45.37 -19.58 -26.71
CA GLY A 74 -45.47 -18.12 -26.65
C GLY A 74 -44.26 -17.38 -27.23
N SER A 75 -44.31 -16.04 -27.22
CA SER A 75 -43.15 -15.19 -27.51
C SER A 75 -42.13 -15.12 -26.37
N ASN A 76 -42.57 -15.49 -25.17
CA ASN A 76 -41.78 -15.55 -23.95
C ASN A 76 -42.53 -16.33 -22.87
N GLY A 77 -41.84 -16.71 -21.80
CA GLY A 77 -42.42 -17.33 -20.61
C GLY A 77 -41.38 -17.66 -19.55
N THR A 78 -41.84 -18.11 -18.38
CA THR A 78 -41.00 -18.51 -17.25
C THR A 78 -41.49 -19.85 -16.67
N PHE A 79 -40.55 -20.65 -16.18
CA PHE A 79 -40.82 -21.93 -15.50
C PHE A 79 -39.74 -22.22 -14.45
N THR A 80 -40.01 -23.16 -13.55
CA THR A 80 -39.10 -23.55 -12.47
C THR A 80 -38.98 -25.07 -12.39
N SER A 81 -37.97 -25.56 -11.67
CA SER A 81 -38.03 -26.89 -11.08
C SER A 81 -39.25 -27.03 -10.15
N PRO A 82 -39.68 -28.26 -9.81
CA PRO A 82 -40.71 -28.47 -8.80
C PRO A 82 -40.28 -27.89 -7.45
N MET A 83 -41.25 -27.44 -6.66
CA MET A 83 -41.10 -26.94 -5.28
C MET A 83 -40.22 -25.68 -5.09
N TYR A 84 -39.54 -25.18 -6.13
CA TYR A 84 -38.73 -23.97 -6.10
C TYR A 84 -39.44 -22.79 -5.39
N PRO A 85 -38.81 -22.09 -4.43
CA PRO A 85 -37.39 -22.16 -4.03
C PRO A 85 -37.09 -23.17 -2.90
N SER A 86 -38.03 -24.04 -2.54
CA SER A 86 -37.73 -25.20 -1.67
C SER A 86 -37.05 -26.31 -2.49
N PRO A 87 -36.28 -27.22 -1.87
CA PRO A 87 -35.60 -28.28 -2.59
C PRO A 87 -36.52 -29.13 -3.45
N TYR A 88 -36.04 -29.52 -4.63
CA TYR A 88 -36.77 -30.40 -5.54
C TYR A 88 -36.88 -31.83 -4.98
N PRO A 89 -37.91 -32.60 -5.39
CA PRO A 89 -38.06 -33.97 -4.94
C PRO A 89 -37.06 -34.91 -5.64
N LEU A 90 -36.62 -35.92 -4.90
CA LEU A 90 -35.65 -36.93 -5.33
C LEU A 90 -36.25 -37.92 -6.34
N SER A 91 -35.43 -38.41 -7.28
CA SER A 91 -35.75 -39.47 -8.24
C SER A 91 -36.90 -39.12 -9.20
N HIS A 92 -36.99 -37.85 -9.60
CA HIS A 92 -37.99 -37.37 -10.54
C HIS A 92 -37.38 -36.92 -11.87
N VAL A 93 -38.16 -37.11 -12.94
CA VAL A 93 -37.84 -36.66 -14.29
C VAL A 93 -38.92 -35.70 -14.78
N CYS A 94 -38.52 -34.48 -15.08
CA CYS A 94 -39.41 -33.37 -15.42
C CYS A 94 -39.04 -32.83 -16.81
N ARG A 95 -40.03 -32.57 -17.66
CA ARG A 95 -39.79 -32.22 -19.08
C ARG A 95 -40.60 -31.02 -19.50
N TRP A 96 -39.98 -30.09 -20.22
CA TRP A 96 -40.64 -28.91 -20.80
C TRP A 96 -40.34 -28.83 -22.30
N GLU A 97 -41.37 -28.83 -23.15
CA GLU A 97 -41.23 -28.62 -24.59
C GLU A 97 -41.70 -27.20 -24.95
N ILE A 98 -40.74 -26.33 -25.29
CA ILE A 98 -40.94 -24.92 -25.57
C ILE A 98 -41.05 -24.72 -27.07
N THR A 99 -42.19 -24.25 -27.57
CA THR A 99 -42.42 -23.96 -29.00
C THR A 99 -42.72 -22.49 -29.23
N VAL A 100 -41.90 -21.86 -30.09
CA VAL A 100 -42.10 -20.48 -30.57
C VAL A 100 -42.64 -20.47 -32.00
N ALA A 101 -43.05 -19.29 -32.48
CA ALA A 101 -43.59 -19.12 -33.82
C ALA A 101 -42.61 -19.60 -34.93
N PRO A 102 -43.09 -20.25 -36.01
CA PRO A 102 -42.25 -20.69 -37.12
C PRO A 102 -41.37 -19.57 -37.69
N GLY A 103 -40.10 -19.90 -38.00
CA GLY A 103 -39.08 -18.95 -38.45
C GLY A 103 -38.31 -18.25 -37.32
N LYS A 104 -38.79 -18.33 -36.07
CA LYS A 104 -38.09 -17.84 -34.87
C LYS A 104 -37.33 -18.95 -34.16
N ILE A 105 -36.42 -18.56 -33.27
CA ILE A 105 -35.63 -19.47 -32.42
C ILE A 105 -35.90 -19.20 -30.93
N VAL A 106 -35.69 -20.22 -30.09
CA VAL A 106 -35.87 -20.14 -28.63
C VAL A 106 -34.54 -19.73 -28.00
N GLN A 107 -34.54 -18.65 -27.23
CA GLN A 107 -33.44 -18.30 -26.33
C GLN A 107 -33.90 -18.53 -24.88
N LEU A 108 -33.18 -19.36 -24.13
CA LEU A 108 -33.40 -19.70 -22.73
C LEU A 108 -32.33 -19.03 -21.84
N THR A 109 -32.75 -18.46 -20.72
CA THR A 109 -31.89 -17.87 -19.69
C THR A 109 -32.33 -18.37 -18.31
N PHE A 110 -31.46 -19.09 -17.62
CA PHE A 110 -31.64 -19.36 -16.19
C PHE A 110 -31.48 -18.06 -15.40
N THR A 111 -32.47 -17.71 -14.57
CA THR A 111 -32.38 -16.58 -13.63
C THR A 111 -31.78 -17.04 -12.31
N VAL A 112 -32.02 -18.30 -11.93
CA VAL A 112 -31.34 -19.04 -10.87
C VAL A 112 -31.13 -20.47 -11.33
N LEU A 113 -29.93 -21.02 -11.10
CA LEU A 113 -29.63 -22.45 -11.18
C LEU A 113 -28.91 -22.82 -9.89
N ASP A 114 -29.35 -23.88 -9.23
CA ASP A 114 -28.80 -24.43 -8.01
C ASP A 114 -29.17 -25.93 -7.93
N VAL A 115 -28.35 -26.76 -8.57
CA VAL A 115 -28.59 -28.19 -8.85
C VAL A 115 -27.34 -28.98 -8.48
N GLU A 116 -27.45 -30.23 -7.99
CA GLU A 116 -26.29 -30.92 -7.39
C GLU A 116 -25.17 -31.24 -8.39
N ALA A 117 -23.92 -30.91 -8.03
CA ALA A 117 -22.74 -31.06 -8.88
C ALA A 117 -21.52 -31.59 -8.10
N GLY A 118 -20.79 -32.50 -8.74
CA GLY A 118 -19.48 -32.98 -8.31
C GLY A 118 -18.33 -32.21 -8.96
N LYS A 119 -17.08 -32.68 -8.73
CA LYS A 119 -15.89 -32.12 -9.37
C LYS A 119 -15.83 -32.51 -10.86
N GLY A 120 -16.46 -31.69 -11.71
CA GLY A 120 -16.44 -31.86 -13.16
C GLY A 120 -17.54 -32.76 -13.73
N PHE A 121 -18.55 -33.10 -12.94
CA PHE A 121 -19.72 -33.88 -13.36
C PHE A 121 -20.97 -33.45 -12.58
N CYS A 122 -22.14 -33.85 -13.07
CA CYS A 122 -23.44 -33.56 -12.47
C CYS A 122 -23.98 -34.81 -11.77
N TYR A 123 -24.55 -34.68 -10.57
CA TYR A 123 -25.34 -35.76 -9.95
C TYR A 123 -26.78 -35.59 -10.44
N ASP A 124 -27.39 -34.45 -10.08
CA ASP A 124 -28.63 -33.97 -10.68
C ASP A 124 -28.32 -33.13 -11.93
N SER A 125 -29.20 -33.15 -12.93
CA SER A 125 -28.89 -32.59 -14.25
C SER A 125 -30.06 -31.90 -14.93
N VAL A 126 -29.81 -30.72 -15.49
CA VAL A 126 -30.70 -30.04 -16.44
C VAL A 126 -30.11 -30.19 -17.84
N GLU A 127 -30.71 -31.03 -18.67
CA GLU A 127 -30.34 -31.22 -20.08
C GLU A 127 -31.18 -30.30 -20.97
N VAL A 128 -30.55 -29.59 -21.90
CA VAL A 128 -31.24 -28.71 -22.86
C VAL A 128 -31.00 -29.20 -24.28
N TYR A 129 -32.08 -29.44 -25.03
CA TYR A 129 -32.08 -29.94 -26.40
C TYR A 129 -32.68 -28.93 -27.36
N GLY A 130 -32.10 -28.81 -28.56
CA GLY A 130 -32.71 -28.11 -29.69
C GLY A 130 -33.57 -29.06 -30.51
N GLY A 131 -34.87 -28.77 -30.65
CA GLY A 131 -35.87 -29.69 -31.22
C GLY A 131 -36.64 -30.50 -30.18
N THR A 132 -37.57 -31.34 -30.66
CA THR A 132 -38.38 -32.30 -29.89
C THR A 132 -37.56 -33.53 -29.48
N LEU A 133 -37.95 -34.26 -28.43
CA LEU A 133 -37.27 -35.47 -27.92
C LEU A 133 -36.90 -36.54 -28.97
N GLN A 134 -37.65 -36.67 -30.08
CA GLN A 134 -37.41 -37.68 -31.12
C GLN A 134 -36.50 -37.22 -32.27
N GLN A 135 -36.23 -35.92 -32.39
CA GLN A 135 -35.51 -35.31 -33.52
C GLN A 135 -34.51 -34.23 -33.09
N GLY A 136 -34.31 -34.04 -31.79
CA GLY A 136 -33.49 -32.98 -31.23
C GLY A 136 -32.04 -33.39 -30.96
N TYR A 137 -31.19 -32.38 -30.79
CA TYR A 137 -29.78 -32.52 -30.42
C TYR A 137 -29.53 -31.91 -29.03
N LEU A 138 -28.70 -32.55 -28.21
CA LEU A 138 -28.31 -32.01 -26.90
C LEU A 138 -27.42 -30.78 -27.11
N ILE A 139 -27.82 -29.63 -26.56
CA ILE A 139 -27.05 -28.38 -26.55
C ILE A 139 -26.09 -28.35 -25.36
N GLY A 140 -26.52 -28.87 -24.21
CA GLY A 140 -25.69 -29.00 -23.02
C GLY A 140 -26.42 -29.58 -21.82
N THR A 141 -25.64 -30.03 -20.85
CA THR A 141 -26.10 -30.50 -19.54
C THR A 141 -25.54 -29.57 -18.47
N TYR A 142 -26.40 -29.12 -17.55
CA TYR A 142 -26.10 -28.07 -16.59
C TYR A 142 -26.42 -28.51 -15.15
N CYS A 143 -25.53 -28.15 -14.23
CA CYS A 143 -25.64 -28.38 -12.79
C CYS A 143 -24.78 -27.35 -12.04
N GLY A 144 -24.84 -27.37 -10.71
CA GLY A 144 -24.19 -26.38 -9.85
C GLY A 144 -24.86 -25.01 -9.95
N SER A 145 -24.17 -23.97 -9.48
CA SER A 145 -24.71 -22.62 -9.36
C SER A 145 -24.24 -21.66 -10.48
N ALA A 146 -23.75 -22.17 -11.61
CA ALA A 146 -22.96 -21.40 -12.58
C ALA A 146 -23.41 -21.54 -14.04
N VAL A 147 -24.34 -20.70 -14.48
CA VAL A 147 -24.62 -20.43 -15.91
C VAL A 147 -24.68 -18.92 -16.15
N LEU A 148 -23.85 -18.41 -17.06
CA LEU A 148 -23.67 -16.97 -17.30
C LEU A 148 -23.99 -16.51 -18.73
N GLN A 149 -24.45 -17.40 -19.62
CA GLN A 149 -24.79 -17.07 -21.00
C GLN A 149 -26.15 -17.68 -21.42
N PRO A 150 -27.00 -16.96 -22.18
CA PRO A 150 -28.24 -17.52 -22.69
C PRO A 150 -28.04 -18.63 -23.73
N ILE A 151 -28.78 -19.72 -23.57
CA ILE A 151 -28.76 -20.89 -24.44
C ILE A 151 -29.73 -20.67 -25.59
N THR A 152 -29.33 -20.90 -26.85
CA THR A 152 -30.16 -20.57 -28.02
C THR A 152 -30.26 -21.75 -29.01
N THR A 153 -31.46 -22.03 -29.52
CA THR A 153 -31.70 -23.08 -30.53
C THR A 153 -31.50 -22.62 -31.97
N THR A 154 -31.37 -23.57 -32.91
CA THR A 154 -31.41 -23.32 -34.36
C THR A 154 -32.79 -23.50 -35.01
N THR A 155 -33.73 -24.07 -34.24
CA THR A 155 -35.12 -24.40 -34.59
C THR A 155 -36.11 -23.61 -33.71
N ASN A 156 -37.40 -23.65 -34.03
CA ASN A 156 -38.46 -23.01 -33.25
C ASN A 156 -38.96 -23.84 -32.05
N VAL A 157 -38.24 -24.92 -31.69
CA VAL A 157 -38.59 -25.83 -30.57
C VAL A 157 -37.35 -26.09 -29.72
N MET A 158 -37.50 -26.06 -28.40
CA MET A 158 -36.47 -26.45 -27.42
C MET A 158 -37.10 -27.44 -26.43
N THR A 159 -36.40 -28.52 -26.09
CA THR A 159 -36.82 -29.39 -24.98
C THR A 159 -35.85 -29.24 -23.82
N VAL A 160 -36.36 -29.07 -22.60
CA VAL A 160 -35.57 -29.10 -21.36
C VAL A 160 -35.99 -30.33 -20.56
N ILE A 161 -35.02 -31.09 -20.05
CA ILE A 161 -35.21 -32.21 -19.14
C ILE A 161 -34.49 -31.89 -17.84
N PHE A 162 -35.13 -32.13 -16.71
CA PHE A 162 -34.49 -32.16 -15.39
C PHE A 162 -34.60 -33.57 -14.83
N ASN A 163 -33.46 -34.14 -14.43
CA ASN A 163 -33.37 -35.42 -13.73
C ASN A 163 -32.80 -35.18 -12.34
N SER A 164 -33.48 -35.66 -11.30
CA SER A 164 -32.92 -35.79 -9.94
C SER A 164 -32.62 -37.25 -9.58
N ASP A 165 -31.59 -37.46 -8.76
CA ASP A 165 -31.15 -38.79 -8.29
C ASP A 165 -31.83 -39.18 -6.94
N SER A 166 -31.37 -40.22 -6.26
CA SER A 166 -31.97 -40.70 -4.99
C SER A 166 -31.47 -40.06 -3.69
N VAL A 167 -30.49 -39.15 -3.71
CA VAL A 167 -29.74 -38.70 -2.53
C VAL A 167 -29.31 -37.23 -2.61
N VAL A 168 -29.81 -36.40 -1.68
CA VAL A 168 -29.60 -34.94 -1.57
C VAL A 168 -30.31 -34.14 -2.68
N ALA A 169 -30.71 -32.90 -2.36
CA ALA A 169 -31.37 -31.98 -3.27
C ALA A 169 -31.04 -30.53 -2.89
N GLN A 170 -30.77 -29.71 -3.90
CA GLN A 170 -30.50 -28.26 -3.79
C GLN A 170 -31.77 -27.43 -4.10
N SER A 171 -31.72 -26.10 -4.08
CA SER A 171 -32.93 -25.25 -4.20
C SER A 171 -33.60 -25.26 -5.59
N GLY A 172 -32.91 -25.77 -6.61
CA GLY A 172 -33.45 -26.00 -7.95
C GLY A 172 -33.17 -24.87 -8.93
N PHE A 173 -34.10 -24.59 -9.82
CA PHE A 173 -33.88 -23.57 -10.84
C PHE A 173 -35.13 -22.78 -11.20
N GLN A 174 -34.88 -21.57 -11.70
CA GLN A 174 -35.85 -20.75 -12.40
C GLN A 174 -35.27 -20.37 -13.77
N ALA A 175 -36.06 -20.58 -14.81
CA ALA A 175 -35.69 -20.33 -16.19
C ALA A 175 -36.72 -19.45 -16.90
N SER A 176 -36.23 -18.67 -17.86
CA SER A 176 -37.02 -17.78 -18.70
C SER A 176 -36.68 -18.03 -20.16
N PHE A 177 -37.68 -18.06 -21.04
CA PHE A 177 -37.46 -18.17 -22.49
C PHE A 177 -38.03 -16.96 -23.22
N VAL A 178 -37.43 -16.64 -24.37
CA VAL A 178 -37.89 -15.60 -25.31
C VAL A 178 -37.71 -16.08 -26.76
N SER A 179 -38.64 -15.72 -27.64
CA SER A 179 -38.50 -15.92 -29.08
C SER A 179 -37.60 -14.84 -29.67
N LYS A 180 -36.60 -15.23 -30.48
CA LYS A 180 -35.73 -14.33 -31.25
C LYS A 180 -35.85 -14.59 -32.74
N GLU A 181 -35.53 -13.61 -33.57
CA GLU A 181 -35.34 -13.83 -35.01
C GLU A 181 -34.09 -14.69 -35.25
N LYS A 182 -34.11 -15.54 -36.28
CA LYS A 182 -32.98 -16.41 -36.61
C LYS A 182 -31.81 -15.61 -37.20
N GLN A 183 -30.86 -15.19 -36.35
CA GLN A 183 -29.64 -14.50 -36.77
C GLN A 183 -28.56 -15.51 -37.23
N LYS A 184 -27.87 -15.17 -38.31
CA LYS A 184 -26.79 -15.98 -38.90
C LYS A 184 -25.52 -15.86 -38.06
N SER A 185 -24.90 -16.99 -37.69
CA SER A 185 -23.75 -16.99 -36.78
C SER A 185 -22.44 -16.66 -37.49
N ASN A 186 -21.62 -15.85 -36.80
CA ASN A 186 -20.26 -15.54 -37.22
C ASN A 186 -19.26 -16.35 -36.39
N CYS A 187 -19.06 -17.62 -36.76
CA CYS A 187 -18.15 -18.52 -36.07
C CYS A 187 -16.72 -17.96 -36.10
N GLY A 188 -16.06 -17.93 -34.92
CA GLY A 188 -14.69 -17.44 -34.79
C GLY A 188 -13.65 -18.37 -35.43
N ALA A 189 -12.39 -17.91 -35.48
CA ALA A 189 -11.29 -18.76 -35.90
C ALA A 189 -11.17 -20.00 -34.97
N GLY A 190 -11.03 -21.20 -35.55
CA GLY A 190 -11.07 -22.47 -34.82
C GLY A 190 -12.46 -23.12 -34.71
N TYR A 191 -13.46 -22.63 -35.45
CA TYR A 191 -14.78 -23.23 -35.52
C TYR A 191 -15.21 -23.43 -36.98
N PHE A 192 -15.92 -24.53 -37.24
CA PHE A 192 -16.60 -24.79 -38.52
C PHE A 192 -18.09 -24.42 -38.40
N ARG A 193 -18.65 -23.71 -39.38
CA ARG A 193 -20.09 -23.43 -39.45
C ARG A 193 -20.78 -24.52 -40.25
N CYS A 194 -21.80 -25.15 -39.67
CA CYS A 194 -22.67 -26.09 -40.36
C CYS A 194 -23.49 -25.37 -41.45
N ASN A 195 -24.06 -26.07 -42.43
CA ASN A 195 -24.85 -25.42 -43.49
C ASN A 195 -26.26 -24.97 -43.01
N ASP A 196 -26.61 -25.20 -41.74
CA ASP A 196 -27.79 -24.61 -41.09
C ASP A 196 -27.66 -23.09 -40.80
N ASP A 197 -26.46 -22.53 -41.08
CA ASP A 197 -26.05 -21.13 -40.93
C ASP A 197 -26.09 -20.57 -39.49
N VAL A 198 -26.26 -21.41 -38.47
CA VAL A 198 -26.32 -21.00 -37.06
C VAL A 198 -25.41 -21.83 -36.16
N THR A 199 -25.31 -23.15 -36.36
CA THR A 199 -24.45 -24.01 -35.54
C THR A 199 -22.97 -23.81 -35.90
N CYS A 200 -22.15 -23.50 -34.87
CA CYS A 200 -20.70 -23.51 -34.94
C CYS A 200 -20.18 -24.74 -34.17
N VAL A 201 -19.60 -25.71 -34.86
CA VAL A 201 -18.90 -26.83 -34.22
C VAL A 201 -17.40 -26.53 -34.13
N ASP A 202 -16.70 -27.20 -33.21
CA ASP A 202 -15.25 -27.08 -33.07
C ASP A 202 -14.55 -27.63 -34.34
N SER A 203 -13.59 -26.89 -34.92
CA SER A 203 -12.86 -27.38 -36.11
C SER A 203 -12.00 -28.63 -35.81
N TRP A 204 -11.74 -28.93 -34.53
CA TRP A 204 -11.10 -30.18 -34.09
C TRP A 204 -12.02 -31.41 -34.15
N ARG A 205 -13.35 -31.23 -34.16
CA ARG A 205 -14.33 -32.33 -34.32
C ARG A 205 -14.66 -32.66 -35.77
N ARG A 206 -14.28 -31.80 -36.73
CA ARG A 206 -14.59 -32.03 -38.13
C ARG A 206 -13.88 -33.29 -38.64
N CYS A 207 -14.61 -34.13 -39.38
CA CYS A 207 -14.16 -35.40 -39.91
C CYS A 207 -13.86 -36.47 -38.84
N ASP A 208 -14.29 -36.35 -37.58
CA ASP A 208 -13.88 -37.27 -36.50
C ASP A 208 -14.62 -38.63 -36.48
N GLY A 209 -15.68 -38.75 -37.28
CA GLY A 209 -16.60 -39.90 -37.35
C GLY A 209 -17.88 -39.75 -36.53
N ARG A 210 -18.15 -38.59 -35.94
CA ARG A 210 -19.38 -38.24 -35.21
C ARG A 210 -20.20 -37.22 -36.01
N LYS A 211 -21.46 -37.08 -35.64
CA LYS A 211 -22.37 -36.08 -36.19
C LYS A 211 -22.63 -35.01 -35.14
N ASP A 212 -21.83 -33.94 -35.16
CA ASP A 212 -21.97 -32.76 -34.31
C ASP A 212 -22.87 -31.70 -34.97
N CYS A 213 -22.83 -31.59 -36.31
CA CYS A 213 -23.74 -30.77 -37.10
C CYS A 213 -25.08 -31.49 -37.34
N PHE A 214 -26.21 -30.79 -37.12
CA PHE A 214 -27.56 -31.34 -37.35
C PHE A 214 -27.80 -31.84 -38.79
N ASP A 215 -27.15 -31.21 -39.77
CA ASP A 215 -27.21 -31.54 -41.20
C ASP A 215 -26.10 -32.50 -41.68
N ASN A 216 -25.20 -32.95 -40.79
CA ASN A 216 -24.05 -33.81 -41.10
C ASN A 216 -23.03 -33.15 -42.08
N SER A 217 -22.95 -31.82 -42.08
CA SER A 217 -22.03 -31.06 -42.95
C SER A 217 -20.57 -31.03 -42.48
N ASP A 218 -20.33 -31.31 -41.20
CA ASP A 218 -19.03 -31.57 -40.58
C ASP A 218 -18.30 -32.73 -41.27
N GLU A 219 -18.95 -33.89 -41.34
CA GLU A 219 -18.39 -35.11 -41.96
C GLU A 219 -18.43 -35.09 -43.50
N SER A 220 -18.89 -33.98 -44.10
CA SER A 220 -18.94 -33.82 -45.55
C SER A 220 -17.57 -33.40 -46.12
N GLY A 221 -17.11 -34.13 -47.14
CA GLY A 221 -15.84 -33.87 -47.85
C GLY A 221 -14.59 -34.51 -47.23
N CYS A 222 -14.74 -35.37 -46.22
CA CYS A 222 -13.66 -35.96 -45.41
C CYS A 222 -12.94 -37.15 -46.07
N GLU A 223 -12.66 -37.10 -47.38
CA GLU A 223 -12.08 -38.24 -48.10
C GLU A 223 -10.59 -38.49 -47.77
N CYS A 224 -10.22 -39.75 -47.54
CA CYS A 224 -8.88 -40.13 -47.12
C CYS A 224 -7.87 -40.27 -48.27
N GLN A 225 -7.03 -39.25 -48.41
CA GLN A 225 -5.98 -39.10 -49.42
C GLN A 225 -4.66 -39.77 -49.00
N SER A 226 -3.70 -39.87 -49.92
CA SER A 226 -2.32 -40.30 -49.62
C SER A 226 -1.46 -39.11 -49.13
N LEU A 227 -0.61 -39.35 -48.14
CA LEU A 227 0.39 -38.36 -47.69
C LEU A 227 1.33 -37.97 -48.85
N PRO A 228 1.52 -36.67 -49.18
CA PRO A 228 2.40 -36.26 -50.27
C PRO A 228 3.87 -36.57 -49.99
N LEU A 229 4.56 -37.15 -50.98
CA LEU A 229 5.98 -37.53 -50.87
C LEU A 229 6.94 -36.33 -50.78
N GLU A 230 6.48 -35.13 -51.13
CA GLU A 230 7.25 -33.88 -51.12
C GLU A 230 7.49 -33.34 -49.71
N TYR A 231 6.59 -33.63 -48.74
CA TYR A 231 6.69 -33.08 -47.39
C TYR A 231 7.53 -33.97 -46.47
N LEU A 232 8.85 -33.83 -46.59
CA LEU A 232 9.85 -34.70 -45.95
C LEU A 232 9.66 -34.83 -44.42
N PHE A 233 9.22 -33.76 -43.74
CA PHE A 233 8.91 -33.71 -42.31
C PHE A 233 7.97 -34.83 -41.83
N CYS A 234 7.01 -35.23 -42.67
CA CYS A 234 6.03 -36.26 -42.34
C CYS A 234 6.47 -37.69 -42.74
N LYS A 235 7.64 -37.86 -43.34
CA LYS A 235 8.04 -39.12 -43.99
C LYS A 235 8.51 -40.16 -42.98
N GLY A 236 7.95 -41.36 -43.05
CA GLY A 236 8.37 -42.52 -42.24
C GLY A 236 7.63 -42.69 -40.90
N LEU A 237 6.76 -41.76 -40.53
CA LEU A 237 6.08 -41.68 -39.22
C LEU A 237 4.96 -42.73 -38.99
N GLY A 238 5.05 -43.92 -39.58
CA GLY A 238 4.10 -45.02 -39.32
C GLY A 238 2.67 -44.83 -39.85
N TYR A 239 2.44 -43.92 -40.80
CA TYR A 239 1.18 -43.84 -41.58
C TYR A 239 1.40 -43.19 -42.96
N ASN A 240 0.49 -43.50 -43.89
CA ASN A 240 0.54 -43.07 -45.30
C ASN A 240 -0.80 -42.54 -45.85
N ARG A 241 -1.90 -42.66 -45.10
CA ARG A 241 -3.21 -42.09 -45.43
C ARG A 241 -3.55 -40.95 -44.48
N ILE A 242 -4.07 -39.87 -45.03
CA ILE A 242 -4.42 -38.63 -44.33
C ILE A 242 -5.87 -38.22 -44.61
N THR A 243 -6.47 -37.46 -43.72
CA THR A 243 -7.80 -36.86 -43.91
C THR A 243 -7.64 -35.34 -44.00
N LEU A 244 -8.37 -34.72 -44.93
CA LEU A 244 -8.50 -33.27 -45.04
C LEU A 244 -9.99 -32.92 -45.26
N PRO A 245 -10.47 -31.73 -44.87
CA PRO A 245 -9.72 -30.61 -44.26
C PRO A 245 -9.19 -30.91 -42.86
N ASN A 246 -8.07 -30.29 -42.50
CA ASN A 246 -7.47 -30.44 -41.17
C ASN A 246 -8.11 -29.48 -40.12
N PRO A 247 -7.79 -29.58 -38.82
CA PRO A 247 -8.34 -28.69 -37.78
C PRO A 247 -8.02 -27.20 -37.93
N TYR A 248 -6.96 -26.85 -38.68
CA TYR A 248 -6.64 -25.48 -39.07
C TYR A 248 -7.41 -25.02 -40.34
N MET A 249 -8.38 -25.82 -40.80
CA MET A 249 -9.27 -25.60 -41.95
C MET A 249 -8.59 -25.57 -43.32
N HIS A 250 -7.33 -26.01 -43.43
CA HIS A 250 -6.68 -26.23 -44.73
C HIS A 250 -7.35 -27.41 -45.45
N ARG A 251 -7.76 -27.22 -46.71
CA ARG A 251 -8.57 -28.17 -47.48
C ARG A 251 -7.73 -29.11 -48.34
N ASN A 252 -6.59 -28.64 -48.82
CA ASN A 252 -5.72 -29.35 -49.74
C ASN A 252 -4.30 -29.47 -49.16
N ALA A 253 -3.59 -30.55 -49.45
CA ALA A 253 -2.28 -30.79 -48.84
C ALA A 253 -1.25 -29.68 -49.16
N SER A 254 -1.28 -29.11 -50.37
CA SER A 254 -0.41 -27.99 -50.78
C SER A 254 -0.68 -26.70 -49.99
N GLU A 255 -1.92 -26.47 -49.54
CA GLU A 255 -2.30 -25.36 -48.66
C GLU A 255 -1.73 -25.60 -47.26
N ALA A 256 -1.91 -26.81 -46.73
CA ALA A 256 -1.41 -27.22 -45.43
C ALA A 256 0.12 -27.13 -45.31
N ILE A 257 0.86 -27.58 -46.34
CA ILE A 257 2.33 -27.51 -46.42
C ILE A 257 2.83 -26.06 -46.46
N ASN A 258 2.14 -25.19 -47.23
CA ASN A 258 2.56 -23.80 -47.37
C ASN A 258 2.15 -22.89 -46.20
N SER A 259 1.29 -23.37 -45.29
CA SER A 259 0.75 -22.64 -44.15
C SER A 259 1.81 -22.05 -43.21
N ARG A 260 1.42 -21.06 -42.40
CA ARG A 260 2.29 -20.52 -41.33
C ARG A 260 2.60 -21.59 -40.28
N GLN A 261 1.63 -22.44 -39.99
CA GLN A 261 1.67 -23.53 -39.02
C GLN A 261 2.77 -24.53 -39.38
N ALA A 262 2.81 -25.02 -40.62
CA ALA A 262 3.85 -25.94 -41.10
C ALA A 262 5.26 -25.35 -40.97
N ARG A 263 5.43 -24.09 -41.38
CA ARG A 263 6.71 -23.37 -41.26
C ARG A 263 7.17 -23.19 -39.81
N THR A 264 6.24 -23.03 -38.86
CA THR A 264 6.60 -22.96 -37.43
C THR A 264 6.99 -24.32 -36.86
N MET A 265 6.30 -25.41 -37.23
CA MET A 265 6.62 -26.76 -36.73
C MET A 265 7.99 -27.25 -37.22
N VAL A 266 8.29 -27.09 -38.51
CA VAL A 266 9.63 -27.42 -39.07
C VAL A 266 10.74 -26.58 -38.42
N ARG A 267 10.47 -25.31 -38.09
CA ARG A 267 11.44 -24.46 -37.37
C ARG A 267 11.77 -24.97 -35.97
N LEU A 268 10.77 -25.50 -35.24
CA LEU A 268 10.99 -26.06 -33.91
C LEU A 268 11.87 -27.32 -33.95
N GLU A 269 11.65 -28.21 -34.91
CA GLU A 269 12.54 -29.35 -35.16
C GLU A 269 14.00 -28.89 -35.39
N THR A 270 14.21 -27.92 -36.28
CA THR A 270 15.56 -27.41 -36.60
C THR A 270 16.21 -26.57 -35.49
N ALA A 271 15.49 -26.24 -34.42
CA ALA A 271 15.97 -25.39 -33.33
C ALA A 271 16.19 -26.14 -32.00
N ALA A 272 15.70 -27.38 -31.89
CA ALA A 272 15.79 -28.18 -30.67
C ALA A 272 16.89 -29.25 -30.80
N ASP A 273 18.09 -28.92 -30.33
CA ASP A 273 19.19 -29.89 -30.13
C ASP A 273 19.53 -29.96 -28.63
N PRO A 274 19.38 -31.12 -27.95
CA PRO A 274 18.86 -32.39 -28.47
C PRO A 274 17.34 -32.40 -28.68
N VAL A 275 16.88 -33.39 -29.48
CA VAL A 275 15.45 -33.64 -29.77
C VAL A 275 14.65 -33.82 -28.47
N CYS A 276 13.72 -32.89 -28.24
CA CYS A 276 12.97 -32.76 -26.99
C CYS A 276 12.07 -33.95 -26.63
N HIS A 277 11.54 -34.66 -27.63
CA HIS A 277 10.73 -35.86 -27.49
C HIS A 277 10.83 -36.67 -28.80
N PRO A 278 11.04 -38.00 -28.78
CA PRO A 278 11.22 -38.79 -30.02
C PRO A 278 10.02 -38.66 -30.96
N ASP A 279 8.80 -38.78 -30.44
CA ASP A 279 7.56 -38.66 -31.21
C ASP A 279 7.12 -37.21 -31.52
N PHE A 280 7.97 -36.20 -31.32
CA PHE A 280 7.62 -34.81 -31.64
C PHE A 280 7.17 -34.66 -33.10
N ASN A 281 7.89 -35.26 -34.04
CA ASN A 281 7.54 -35.22 -35.47
C ASN A 281 6.23 -35.98 -35.77
N LEU A 282 5.98 -37.11 -35.09
CA LEU A 282 4.73 -37.88 -35.20
C LEU A 282 3.52 -37.03 -34.75
N PHE A 283 3.62 -36.39 -33.59
CA PHE A 283 2.61 -35.47 -33.07
C PHE A 283 2.41 -34.27 -33.99
N ALA A 284 3.48 -33.52 -34.29
CA ALA A 284 3.43 -32.30 -35.08
C ALA A 284 2.94 -32.53 -36.52
N CYS A 285 3.36 -33.61 -37.18
CA CYS A 285 2.86 -33.97 -38.50
C CYS A 285 1.34 -34.23 -38.48
N ALA A 286 0.84 -34.99 -37.49
CA ALA A 286 -0.58 -35.35 -37.41
C ALA A 286 -1.51 -34.17 -37.08
N MET A 287 -0.95 -33.02 -36.65
CA MET A 287 -1.69 -31.77 -36.45
C MET A 287 -1.96 -31.01 -37.76
N ILE A 288 -1.16 -31.26 -38.79
CA ILE A 288 -1.26 -30.60 -40.10
C ILE A 288 -1.75 -31.57 -41.18
N MET A 289 -1.37 -32.84 -41.08
CA MET A 289 -1.75 -33.94 -41.96
C MET A 289 -2.38 -35.08 -41.13
N PRO A 290 -3.61 -34.91 -40.60
CA PRO A 290 -4.20 -35.86 -39.67
C PRO A 290 -4.33 -37.26 -40.25
N LYS A 291 -3.92 -38.26 -39.47
CA LYS A 291 -3.93 -39.68 -39.88
C LYS A 291 -5.36 -40.12 -40.21
N CYS A 292 -5.57 -40.78 -41.34
CA CYS A 292 -6.84 -41.40 -41.66
C CYS A 292 -6.99 -42.75 -40.91
N SER A 293 -8.20 -43.04 -40.41
CA SER A 293 -8.53 -44.35 -39.88
C SER A 293 -8.58 -45.42 -40.97
N SER A 294 -8.08 -46.63 -40.70
CA SER A 294 -8.10 -47.72 -41.68
C SER A 294 -9.48 -48.34 -41.92
N LYS A 295 -10.46 -48.09 -41.05
CA LYS A 295 -11.80 -48.70 -41.08
C LYS A 295 -12.90 -47.81 -41.66
N SER A 296 -12.71 -46.49 -41.70
CA SER A 296 -13.72 -45.51 -42.09
C SER A 296 -13.03 -44.20 -42.53
N PRO A 297 -13.62 -43.40 -43.44
CA PRO A 297 -13.04 -42.13 -43.89
C PRO A 297 -13.19 -41.04 -42.82
N ARG A 298 -12.43 -41.19 -41.73
CA ARG A 298 -12.41 -40.25 -40.59
C ARG A 298 -10.98 -39.94 -40.15
N GLN A 299 -10.82 -38.71 -39.71
CA GLN A 299 -9.65 -38.16 -39.04
C GLN A 299 -9.38 -38.89 -37.72
N LEU A 300 -8.10 -39.15 -37.46
CA LEU A 300 -7.60 -39.76 -36.24
C LEU A 300 -6.47 -38.88 -35.69
N LEU A 301 -6.80 -38.03 -34.72
CA LEU A 301 -5.87 -37.13 -34.07
C LEU A 301 -5.01 -37.85 -33.02
N PRO A 302 -3.89 -37.24 -32.57
CA PRO A 302 -3.21 -37.63 -31.33
C PRO A 302 -4.18 -37.71 -30.16
N CYS A 303 -3.98 -38.65 -29.23
CA CYS A 303 -4.68 -38.63 -27.95
C CYS A 303 -4.09 -37.55 -27.03
N ARG A 304 -4.88 -37.07 -26.07
CA ARG A 304 -4.42 -36.11 -25.05
C ARG A 304 -3.15 -36.57 -24.35
N THR A 305 -3.04 -37.85 -24.03
CA THR A 305 -1.87 -38.45 -23.39
C THR A 305 -0.54 -38.24 -24.14
N LEU A 306 -0.55 -38.21 -25.48
CA LEU A 306 0.64 -37.88 -26.28
C LEU A 306 0.87 -36.36 -26.36
N CYS A 307 -0.20 -35.57 -26.35
CA CYS A 307 -0.12 -34.10 -26.29
C CYS A 307 0.55 -33.64 -24.99
N GLU A 308 0.18 -34.20 -23.82
CA GLU A 308 0.78 -33.83 -22.54
C GLU A 308 2.26 -34.20 -22.48
N GLU A 309 2.66 -35.41 -22.89
CA GLU A 309 4.06 -35.85 -22.87
C GLU A 309 4.96 -34.97 -23.76
N VAL A 310 4.53 -34.72 -25.01
CA VAL A 310 5.26 -33.86 -25.95
C VAL A 310 5.28 -32.40 -25.45
N THR A 311 4.19 -31.91 -24.85
CA THR A 311 4.14 -30.55 -24.30
C THR A 311 5.06 -30.41 -23.08
N ALA A 312 5.05 -31.37 -22.15
CA ALA A 312 5.92 -31.36 -20.97
C ALA A 312 7.42 -31.40 -21.35
N SER A 313 7.78 -32.18 -22.37
CA SER A 313 9.15 -32.24 -22.91
C SER A 313 9.55 -30.96 -23.67
N CYS A 314 8.74 -30.55 -24.66
CA CYS A 314 9.18 -29.61 -25.70
C CYS A 314 8.79 -28.15 -25.46
N ARG A 315 7.74 -27.86 -24.68
CA ARG A 315 7.26 -26.49 -24.47
C ARG A 315 8.28 -25.58 -23.78
N PRO A 316 9.09 -26.00 -22.78
CA PRO A 316 10.10 -25.15 -22.17
C PRO A 316 11.17 -24.67 -23.17
N GLN A 317 11.67 -25.56 -24.03
CA GLN A 317 12.64 -25.21 -25.07
C GLN A 317 11.98 -24.36 -26.18
N ALA A 318 10.81 -24.75 -26.67
CA ALA A 318 10.09 -23.98 -27.69
C ALA A 318 9.82 -22.53 -27.27
N VAL A 319 9.47 -22.28 -26.01
CA VAL A 319 9.28 -20.94 -25.44
C VAL A 319 10.55 -20.07 -25.56
N LEU A 320 11.73 -20.64 -25.30
CA LEU A 320 13.02 -19.94 -25.42
C LEU A 320 13.34 -19.55 -26.88
N HIS A 321 13.03 -20.40 -27.85
CA HIS A 321 13.39 -20.19 -29.26
C HIS A 321 12.34 -19.42 -30.11
N THR A 322 11.15 -19.12 -29.57
CA THR A 322 10.02 -18.57 -30.36
C THR A 322 9.44 -17.25 -29.84
N ASN A 323 10.15 -16.52 -28.98
CA ASN A 323 9.60 -15.40 -28.20
C ASN A 323 8.33 -15.80 -27.42
N GLY A 324 8.34 -16.99 -26.79
CA GLY A 324 7.29 -17.45 -25.88
C GLY A 324 6.02 -18.03 -26.51
N SER A 325 6.01 -18.35 -27.81
CA SER A 325 4.79 -18.79 -28.51
C SER A 325 4.77 -20.30 -28.80
N TRP A 326 4.06 -21.06 -27.97
CA TRP A 326 3.73 -22.47 -28.24
C TRP A 326 2.71 -22.55 -29.40
N PRO A 327 2.98 -23.28 -30.50
CA PRO A 327 2.16 -23.23 -31.72
C PRO A 327 1.01 -24.25 -31.76
N PHE A 328 0.94 -25.14 -30.76
CA PHE A 328 -0.09 -26.16 -30.64
C PHE A 328 -1.22 -25.67 -29.71
N PRO A 329 -2.48 -26.13 -29.91
CA PRO A 329 -3.60 -25.82 -29.01
C PRO A 329 -3.39 -26.45 -27.63
N ASP A 330 -4.26 -26.08 -26.70
CA ASP A 330 -4.37 -26.74 -25.40
C ASP A 330 -4.76 -28.22 -25.56
N CYS A 331 -4.13 -29.09 -24.75
CA CYS A 331 -4.25 -30.54 -24.87
C CYS A 331 -5.63 -31.07 -24.45
N SER A 332 -6.42 -30.26 -23.72
CA SER A 332 -7.84 -30.48 -23.44
C SER A 332 -8.72 -30.67 -24.69
N ARG A 333 -8.28 -30.23 -25.88
CA ARG A 333 -8.97 -30.43 -27.16
C ARG A 333 -8.95 -31.87 -27.67
N PHE A 334 -8.05 -32.72 -27.16
CA PHE A 334 -7.91 -34.11 -27.58
C PHE A 334 -8.65 -35.07 -26.65
N PRO A 335 -9.22 -36.18 -27.18
CA PRO A 335 -9.77 -37.22 -26.34
C PRO A 335 -8.64 -38.04 -25.67
N TYR A 336 -8.93 -38.57 -24.48
CA TYR A 336 -8.12 -39.63 -23.88
C TYR A 336 -8.23 -40.94 -24.69
N PRO A 337 -7.23 -41.84 -24.61
CA PRO A 337 -7.30 -43.14 -25.27
C PRO A 337 -8.46 -43.99 -24.71
N SER A 338 -9.29 -44.52 -25.61
CA SER A 338 -10.42 -45.38 -25.28
C SER A 338 -10.36 -46.67 -26.10
N ASN A 339 -11.05 -47.73 -25.64
CA ASN A 339 -11.10 -49.02 -26.33
C ASN A 339 -11.59 -48.92 -27.79
N ASN A 340 -12.32 -47.86 -28.16
CA ASN A 340 -12.89 -47.63 -29.49
C ASN A 340 -12.08 -46.65 -30.38
N THR A 341 -10.75 -46.64 -30.29
CA THR A 341 -9.87 -46.01 -31.33
C THR A 341 -10.23 -44.57 -31.69
N SER A 342 -10.59 -43.74 -30.70
CA SER A 342 -10.97 -42.33 -30.89
C SER A 342 -9.81 -41.46 -31.37
N CYS A 343 -8.58 -41.83 -31.03
CA CYS A 343 -7.33 -41.14 -31.29
C CYS A 343 -6.19 -42.17 -31.40
N PHE A 344 -4.94 -41.72 -31.61
CA PHE A 344 -3.76 -42.57 -31.54
C PHE A 344 -2.70 -42.05 -30.56
N ASN A 345 -1.93 -42.96 -29.98
CA ASN A 345 -0.72 -42.66 -29.19
C ASN A 345 0.53 -43.10 -29.96
N ALA A 346 1.69 -42.60 -29.50
CA ALA A 346 2.99 -43.12 -29.87
C ALA A 346 3.17 -44.59 -29.40
N PRO A 347 3.98 -45.40 -30.09
CA PRO A 347 4.40 -46.70 -29.58
C PRO A 347 5.24 -46.53 -28.30
N MET A 348 5.12 -47.48 -27.37
CA MET A 348 5.91 -47.46 -26.13
C MET A 348 7.30 -48.07 -26.36
N PRO A 349 8.34 -47.68 -25.59
CA PRO A 349 9.66 -48.29 -25.68
C PRO A 349 9.59 -49.78 -25.28
N GLU A 350 10.24 -50.64 -26.06
CA GLU A 350 10.07 -52.10 -26.00
C GLU A 350 10.40 -52.70 -24.62
N ASP A 351 11.41 -52.16 -23.93
CA ASP A 351 11.82 -52.60 -22.58
C ASP A 351 10.83 -52.24 -21.47
N GLY A 352 9.98 -51.22 -21.66
CA GLY A 352 9.04 -50.72 -20.63
C GLY A 352 9.68 -50.18 -19.34
N ASN A 353 11.02 -50.07 -19.27
CA ASN A 353 11.79 -49.71 -18.07
C ASN A 353 12.12 -48.20 -17.96
N CYS A 354 11.58 -47.36 -18.83
CA CYS A 354 11.73 -45.91 -18.80
C CYS A 354 10.49 -45.21 -19.37
N TYR A 355 10.42 -43.88 -19.23
CA TYR A 355 9.33 -43.04 -19.79
C TYR A 355 9.86 -41.83 -20.58
N TYR A 356 8.97 -41.21 -21.36
CA TYR A 356 9.20 -39.95 -22.07
C TYR A 356 8.34 -38.82 -21.48
N GLY A 357 8.76 -37.56 -21.63
CA GLY A 357 8.02 -36.40 -21.12
C GLY A 357 7.75 -36.46 -19.61
N ASN A 358 6.47 -36.51 -19.24
CA ASN A 358 5.98 -36.76 -17.89
C ASN A 358 5.38 -38.16 -17.67
N GLY A 359 5.30 -39.01 -18.71
CA GLY A 359 4.90 -40.41 -18.60
C GLY A 359 3.38 -40.65 -18.51
N VAL A 360 2.54 -39.71 -18.96
CA VAL A 360 1.07 -39.86 -19.00
C VAL A 360 0.61 -41.01 -19.93
N ASN A 361 1.40 -41.38 -20.93
CA ASN A 361 1.20 -42.56 -21.80
C ASN A 361 1.97 -43.80 -21.29
N TYR A 362 2.78 -43.71 -20.23
CA TYR A 362 3.52 -44.87 -19.70
C TYR A 362 2.56 -45.97 -19.22
N ARG A 363 2.71 -47.19 -19.76
CA ARG A 363 1.94 -48.39 -19.36
C ARG A 363 2.84 -49.62 -19.09
N GLY A 364 4.11 -49.39 -18.77
CA GLY A 364 5.04 -50.46 -18.42
C GLY A 364 4.70 -51.14 -17.07
N ARG A 365 5.55 -52.10 -16.67
CA ARG A 365 5.31 -53.02 -15.54
C ARG A 365 6.15 -52.74 -14.29
N VAL A 366 6.84 -51.60 -14.22
CA VAL A 366 7.57 -51.19 -13.01
C VAL A 366 6.57 -50.90 -11.89
N ALA A 367 6.90 -51.36 -10.66
CA ALA A 367 6.03 -51.31 -9.48
C ALA A 367 6.85 -51.05 -8.20
N ARG A 368 7.76 -50.07 -8.25
CA ARG A 368 8.60 -49.64 -7.12
C ARG A 368 8.65 -48.11 -7.01
N SER A 369 8.68 -47.62 -5.77
CA SER A 369 8.91 -46.21 -5.43
C SER A 369 10.40 -45.85 -5.49
N ASN A 370 10.69 -44.54 -5.56
CA ASN A 370 12.04 -43.98 -5.58
C ASN A 370 12.93 -44.33 -4.36
N ASP A 371 12.35 -44.88 -3.30
CA ASP A 371 13.04 -45.32 -2.08
C ASP A 371 13.06 -46.87 -1.98
N GLY A 372 12.81 -47.57 -3.10
CA GLY A 372 12.94 -49.03 -3.23
C GLY A 372 11.75 -49.84 -2.69
N GLN A 373 10.71 -49.20 -2.16
CA GLN A 373 9.53 -49.89 -1.64
C GLN A 373 8.62 -50.35 -2.77
N ALA A 374 7.95 -51.50 -2.62
CA ALA A 374 6.97 -52.00 -3.58
C ALA A 374 5.68 -51.18 -3.55
N CYS A 375 5.10 -50.93 -4.73
CA CYS A 375 3.81 -50.26 -4.87
C CYS A 375 2.65 -51.13 -4.37
N ALA A 376 1.64 -50.51 -3.74
CA ALA A 376 0.34 -51.12 -3.49
C ALA A 376 -0.50 -51.20 -4.77
N LYS A 377 -1.52 -52.07 -4.80
CA LYS A 377 -2.37 -52.20 -5.99
C LYS A 377 -3.38 -51.06 -6.11
N TRP A 378 -3.71 -50.71 -7.35
CA TRP A 378 -4.84 -49.83 -7.68
C TRP A 378 -6.22 -50.50 -7.46
N SER A 379 -6.26 -51.72 -6.92
CA SER A 379 -7.48 -52.49 -6.60
C SER A 379 -7.94 -52.38 -5.15
N ASP A 380 -7.10 -51.89 -4.25
CA ASP A 380 -7.28 -52.12 -2.80
C ASP A 380 -7.91 -50.86 -2.14
N ASP A 381 -9.13 -51.02 -1.59
CA ASP A 381 -9.97 -50.12 -0.77
C ASP A 381 -10.22 -48.66 -1.22
N ALA A 382 -9.46 -48.09 -2.15
CA ALA A 382 -9.68 -46.77 -2.77
C ALA A 382 -9.89 -46.85 -4.29
N SER A 383 -10.11 -48.06 -4.81
CA SER A 383 -9.97 -48.42 -6.23
C SER A 383 -11.07 -47.90 -7.13
N ASP A 384 -12.34 -48.00 -6.73
CA ASP A 384 -13.48 -47.54 -7.52
C ASP A 384 -13.38 -46.05 -7.87
N PHE A 385 -12.85 -45.22 -6.95
CA PHE A 385 -12.65 -43.80 -7.19
C PHE A 385 -11.65 -43.53 -8.33
N TYR A 386 -10.43 -44.07 -8.24
CA TYR A 386 -9.42 -43.84 -9.28
C TYR A 386 -9.76 -44.53 -10.62
N GLN A 387 -10.41 -45.70 -10.59
CA GLN A 387 -10.78 -46.41 -11.82
C GLN A 387 -11.97 -45.77 -12.54
N SER A 388 -12.95 -45.20 -11.82
CA SER A 388 -14.05 -44.43 -12.41
C SER A 388 -13.59 -43.03 -12.88
N GLN A 389 -12.67 -42.38 -12.15
CA GLN A 389 -12.13 -41.08 -12.53
C GLN A 389 -11.16 -41.16 -13.73
N PHE A 390 -10.34 -42.21 -13.82
CA PHE A 390 -9.28 -42.33 -14.82
C PHE A 390 -9.28 -43.67 -15.61
N PRO A 391 -10.39 -44.07 -16.27
CA PRO A 391 -10.50 -45.36 -16.96
C PRO A 391 -9.49 -45.52 -18.12
N TRP A 392 -8.99 -44.42 -18.68
CA TRP A 392 -7.96 -44.38 -19.73
C TRP A 392 -6.52 -44.62 -19.20
N ALA A 393 -6.31 -44.49 -17.89
CA ALA A 393 -4.99 -44.62 -17.27
C ALA A 393 -4.52 -46.09 -17.16
N ASN A 394 -5.43 -47.07 -17.38
CA ASN A 394 -5.12 -48.50 -17.35
C ASN A 394 -4.44 -48.90 -16.02
N LEU A 395 -5.14 -48.58 -14.93
CA LEU A 395 -4.76 -48.77 -13.53
C LEU A 395 -4.88 -50.26 -13.12
N GLN A 396 -4.07 -51.11 -13.74
CA GLN A 396 -4.04 -52.56 -13.50
C GLN A 396 -2.92 -52.91 -12.51
N GLU A 397 -3.19 -53.88 -11.63
CA GLU A 397 -2.27 -54.37 -10.59
C GLU A 397 -1.67 -53.22 -9.75
N ASN A 398 -0.36 -53.21 -9.52
CA ASN A 398 0.37 -52.19 -8.74
C ASN A 398 1.38 -51.39 -9.59
N TYR A 399 1.18 -51.33 -10.91
CA TYR A 399 2.14 -50.71 -11.82
C TYR A 399 2.14 -49.19 -11.74
N CYS A 400 3.31 -48.56 -11.92
CA CYS A 400 3.48 -47.11 -11.97
C CYS A 400 2.67 -46.47 -13.10
N ARG A 401 1.98 -45.36 -12.81
CA ARG A 401 1.12 -44.62 -13.74
C ARG A 401 1.22 -43.11 -13.49
N ASN A 402 0.66 -42.32 -14.39
CA ASN A 402 0.48 -40.88 -14.24
C ASN A 402 -0.94 -40.53 -14.75
N PRO A 403 -1.98 -40.64 -13.90
CA PRO A 403 -3.37 -40.36 -14.26
C PRO A 403 -3.75 -38.87 -14.10
N ASP A 404 -3.00 -38.13 -13.29
CA ASP A 404 -3.28 -36.77 -12.81
C ASP A 404 -2.43 -35.69 -13.50
N GLU A 405 -1.66 -36.08 -14.51
CA GLU A 405 -0.80 -35.21 -15.34
C GLU A 405 0.37 -34.57 -14.56
N ASP A 406 0.77 -35.19 -13.44
CA ASP A 406 1.96 -34.87 -12.63
C ASP A 406 3.26 -34.91 -13.47
N THR A 407 4.34 -34.41 -12.90
CA THR A 407 5.70 -34.33 -13.45
C THR A 407 6.32 -35.67 -13.86
N ARG A 408 5.89 -36.80 -13.30
CA ARG A 408 6.44 -38.15 -13.55
C ARG A 408 5.49 -39.28 -13.14
N PRO A 409 5.72 -40.53 -13.58
CA PRO A 409 4.99 -41.69 -13.06
C PRO A 409 5.22 -41.96 -11.56
N TRP A 410 4.13 -42.29 -10.89
CA TRP A 410 4.03 -42.58 -9.46
C TRP A 410 3.17 -43.81 -9.20
N CYS A 411 3.09 -44.23 -7.93
CA CYS A 411 2.19 -45.28 -7.45
C CYS A 411 1.79 -45.01 -5.99
N LEU A 412 0.87 -45.81 -5.45
CA LEU A 412 0.52 -45.76 -4.03
C LEU A 412 1.51 -46.59 -3.19
N SER A 413 1.90 -46.07 -2.04
CA SER A 413 2.61 -46.83 -1.00
C SER A 413 1.68 -47.83 -0.32
N SER A 414 2.24 -48.74 0.49
CA SER A 414 1.47 -49.62 1.39
C SER A 414 0.65 -48.89 2.47
N THR A 415 0.78 -47.56 2.57
CA THR A 415 -0.02 -46.68 3.44
C THR A 415 -0.96 -45.77 2.66
N GLY A 416 -1.21 -46.04 1.36
CA GLY A 416 -2.11 -45.26 0.51
C GLY A 416 -1.59 -43.88 0.09
N VAL A 417 -0.29 -43.62 0.18
CA VAL A 417 0.31 -42.31 -0.15
C VAL A 417 0.94 -42.32 -1.54
N GLN A 418 0.70 -41.28 -2.34
CA GLN A 418 1.33 -41.05 -3.64
C GLN A 418 2.85 -40.93 -3.50
N VAL A 419 3.59 -41.86 -4.11
CA VAL A 419 5.07 -41.90 -4.12
C VAL A 419 5.59 -42.01 -5.54
N SER A 420 6.61 -41.22 -5.88
CA SER A 420 7.26 -41.24 -7.20
C SER A 420 7.91 -42.60 -7.48
N CYS A 421 7.86 -43.08 -8.72
CA CYS A 421 8.42 -44.39 -9.04
C CYS A 421 9.93 -44.40 -9.33
N GLU A 422 10.59 -45.54 -9.07
CA GLU A 422 11.95 -45.90 -9.49
C GLU A 422 11.97 -46.15 -11.01
N LEU A 423 11.77 -45.09 -11.78
CA LEU A 423 11.69 -45.12 -13.24
C LEU A 423 12.50 -43.93 -13.80
N PRO A 424 13.55 -44.17 -14.61
CA PRO A 424 14.30 -43.12 -15.29
C PRO A 424 13.57 -42.63 -16.55
N ARG A 425 13.95 -41.45 -17.03
CA ARG A 425 13.62 -41.02 -18.39
C ARG A 425 14.49 -41.76 -19.40
N CYS A 426 13.92 -42.10 -20.54
CA CYS A 426 14.64 -42.85 -21.57
C CYS A 426 15.80 -42.02 -22.15
N GLY A 427 17.04 -42.45 -21.89
CA GLY A 427 18.28 -41.82 -22.38
C GLY A 427 19.10 -41.05 -21.33
N GLU A 428 18.55 -40.80 -20.13
CA GLU A 428 19.29 -40.17 -19.02
C GLU A 428 20.15 -41.19 -18.25
N LYS A 429 21.30 -40.75 -17.70
CA LYS A 429 22.12 -41.54 -16.77
C LYS A 429 21.76 -41.22 -15.31
N THR A 430 21.92 -42.22 -14.44
CA THR A 430 21.74 -42.09 -12.99
C THR A 430 23.05 -41.83 -12.27
N CYS A 431 23.07 -40.93 -11.29
CA CYS A 431 24.22 -40.74 -10.41
C CYS A 431 24.28 -41.81 -9.31
N PHE A 432 25.49 -42.27 -9.00
CA PHE A 432 25.74 -43.16 -7.86
C PHE A 432 25.75 -42.39 -6.53
N ASP A 433 25.43 -43.06 -5.44
CA ASP A 433 25.48 -42.52 -4.08
C ASP A 433 26.93 -42.15 -3.67
N PRO A 434 27.26 -40.87 -3.45
CA PRO A 434 28.63 -40.45 -3.11
C PRO A 434 29.01 -40.76 -1.65
N GLY A 435 28.08 -41.26 -0.84
CA GLY A 435 28.30 -41.57 0.57
C GLY A 435 28.18 -40.35 1.50
N PRO A 436 28.27 -40.57 2.82
CA PRO A 436 28.19 -39.48 3.81
C PRO A 436 29.56 -38.80 3.97
N PRO A 437 29.60 -37.47 4.20
CA PRO A 437 30.82 -36.80 4.62
C PRO A 437 31.27 -37.28 6.00
N ARG A 438 32.56 -37.16 6.32
CA ARG A 438 33.08 -37.49 7.66
C ARG A 438 32.40 -36.61 8.70
N PHE A 439 32.01 -37.22 9.83
CA PHE A 439 31.24 -36.58 10.90
C PHE A 439 29.93 -35.92 10.43
N GLY A 440 29.35 -36.38 9.32
CA GLY A 440 28.08 -35.88 8.80
C GLY A 440 27.17 -36.95 8.19
N THR A 441 26.08 -36.47 7.62
CA THR A 441 24.94 -37.24 7.11
C THR A 441 24.49 -36.66 5.77
N ARG A 442 23.63 -37.40 5.04
CA ARG A 442 23.06 -36.97 3.75
C ARG A 442 21.58 -37.33 3.65
N SER A 443 20.82 -36.53 2.92
CA SER A 443 19.39 -36.77 2.68
C SER A 443 18.97 -36.29 1.27
N PRO A 444 18.06 -37.02 0.57
CA PRO A 444 17.56 -38.36 0.87
C PRO A 444 18.66 -39.43 0.73
N ARG A 445 18.37 -40.68 1.10
CA ARG A 445 19.32 -41.81 0.98
C ARG A 445 18.80 -42.83 -0.05
N LYS A 446 19.12 -42.61 -1.32
CA LYS A 446 18.76 -43.50 -2.43
C LYS A 446 19.96 -44.38 -2.85
N ALA A 447 19.69 -45.52 -3.48
CA ALA A 447 20.72 -46.39 -4.07
C ALA A 447 21.29 -45.81 -5.39
N THR A 448 20.44 -45.15 -6.17
CA THR A 448 20.79 -44.35 -7.34
C THR A 448 19.96 -43.06 -7.33
N TYR A 449 20.48 -42.00 -7.94
CA TYR A 449 19.84 -40.69 -8.02
C TYR A 449 19.56 -40.35 -9.49
N LEU A 450 18.40 -39.76 -9.75
CA LEU A 450 17.94 -39.39 -11.09
C LEU A 450 18.39 -37.97 -11.45
N SER A 451 18.40 -37.62 -12.74
CA SER A 451 18.76 -36.26 -13.16
C SER A 451 17.84 -35.22 -12.47
N GLY A 452 18.46 -34.19 -11.88
CA GLY A 452 17.77 -33.18 -11.08
C GLY A 452 17.50 -33.54 -9.61
N ASP A 453 17.74 -34.78 -9.16
CA ASP A 453 17.71 -35.11 -7.73
C ASP A 453 18.70 -34.25 -6.95
N LYS A 454 18.28 -33.78 -5.76
CA LYS A 454 19.07 -32.89 -4.89
C LYS A 454 19.46 -33.63 -3.62
N LEU A 455 20.76 -33.80 -3.42
CA LEU A 455 21.35 -34.35 -2.21
C LEU A 455 21.73 -33.19 -1.28
N THR A 456 21.26 -33.24 -0.03
CA THR A 456 21.60 -32.26 1.01
C THR A 456 22.50 -32.93 2.05
N PHE A 457 23.59 -32.26 2.40
CA PHE A 457 24.57 -32.70 3.40
C PHE A 457 24.39 -31.93 4.72
N SER A 458 24.60 -32.62 5.84
CA SER A 458 24.45 -32.05 7.19
C SER A 458 25.48 -32.63 8.15
N CYS A 459 26.26 -31.77 8.82
CA CYS A 459 27.22 -32.20 9.82
C CYS A 459 26.55 -32.66 11.13
N GLY A 460 27.25 -33.46 11.91
CA GLY A 460 26.85 -33.86 13.26
C GLY A 460 27.03 -32.74 14.30
N PRO A 461 26.52 -32.92 15.53
CA PRO A 461 26.66 -31.92 16.58
C PRO A 461 28.15 -31.65 16.89
N GLY A 462 28.51 -30.37 17.00
CA GLY A 462 29.89 -29.91 17.20
C GLY A 462 30.70 -29.67 15.93
N TYR A 463 30.10 -29.83 14.74
CA TYR A 463 30.77 -29.65 13.45
C TYR A 463 29.98 -28.76 12.47
N ILE A 464 30.69 -27.97 11.67
CA ILE A 464 30.18 -27.06 10.63
C ILE A 464 30.78 -27.37 9.25
N LEU A 465 30.12 -26.94 8.18
CA LEU A 465 30.58 -27.15 6.80
C LEU A 465 31.63 -26.11 6.41
N ALA A 466 32.86 -26.54 6.13
CA ALA A 466 33.96 -25.63 5.79
C ALA A 466 33.68 -24.80 4.52
N ASP A 467 33.22 -25.43 3.45
CA ASP A 467 33.02 -24.80 2.13
C ASP A 467 31.58 -24.32 1.88
N GLY A 468 30.74 -24.26 2.92
CA GLY A 468 29.32 -23.81 2.85
C GLY A 468 28.38 -24.63 1.94
N SER A 469 28.89 -25.63 1.22
CA SER A 469 28.21 -26.32 0.12
C SER A 469 27.23 -27.39 0.60
N LEU A 470 26.14 -26.93 1.21
CA LEU A 470 25.03 -27.73 1.76
C LEU A 470 24.35 -28.70 0.77
N ARG A 471 24.46 -28.47 -0.54
CA ARG A 471 23.66 -29.16 -1.57
C ARG A 471 24.49 -29.51 -2.80
N SER A 472 24.23 -30.69 -3.36
CA SER A 472 24.72 -31.14 -4.66
C SER A 472 23.56 -31.71 -5.48
N THR A 473 23.59 -31.60 -6.80
CA THR A 473 22.51 -32.08 -7.67
C THR A 473 23.03 -33.01 -8.75
N CYS A 474 22.30 -34.09 -9.02
CA CYS A 474 22.65 -35.07 -10.05
C CYS A 474 22.42 -34.49 -11.45
N GLN A 475 23.44 -34.52 -12.29
CA GLN A 475 23.40 -34.09 -13.70
C GLN A 475 22.99 -35.23 -14.63
N SER A 476 22.52 -34.91 -15.84
CA SER A 476 22.05 -35.88 -16.83
C SER A 476 23.14 -36.80 -17.41
N ASP A 477 24.42 -36.47 -17.19
CA ASP A 477 25.57 -37.29 -17.57
C ASP A 477 25.96 -38.35 -16.51
N GLY A 478 25.35 -38.30 -15.32
CA GLY A 478 25.64 -39.16 -14.17
C GLY A 478 26.61 -38.58 -13.14
N THR A 479 26.99 -37.30 -13.25
CA THR A 479 27.88 -36.61 -12.30
C THR A 479 27.14 -35.76 -11.26
N TRP A 480 27.82 -35.39 -10.18
CA TRP A 480 27.32 -34.48 -9.15
C TRP A 480 27.88 -33.07 -9.36
N THR A 481 27.07 -32.02 -9.18
CA THR A 481 27.54 -30.62 -9.33
C THR A 481 28.66 -30.23 -8.38
N ASN A 482 28.64 -30.75 -7.15
CA ASN A 482 29.60 -30.46 -6.09
C ASN A 482 30.09 -31.78 -5.45
N GLU A 483 31.36 -31.84 -5.08
CA GLU A 483 31.92 -32.92 -4.27
C GLU A 483 31.34 -32.92 -2.83
N PRO A 484 31.42 -34.04 -2.07
CA PRO A 484 30.94 -34.09 -0.69
C PRO A 484 31.74 -33.14 0.22
N PRO A 485 31.09 -32.23 0.96
CA PRO A 485 31.76 -31.19 1.73
C PRO A 485 32.42 -31.73 3.02
N ILE A 486 33.43 -31.03 3.51
CA ILE A 486 34.12 -31.38 4.76
C ILE A 486 33.39 -30.74 5.96
N CYS A 487 33.16 -31.54 7.00
CA CYS A 487 32.72 -31.08 8.31
C CYS A 487 33.94 -30.84 9.21
N ASP A 488 34.14 -29.58 9.64
CA ASP A 488 35.21 -29.15 10.54
C ASP A 488 34.65 -28.73 11.91
N VAL A 489 35.49 -28.53 12.92
CA VAL A 489 35.08 -28.33 14.31
C VAL A 489 34.47 -26.93 14.53
N ASP A 490 33.30 -26.89 15.16
CA ASP A 490 32.63 -25.62 15.50
C ASP A 490 33.23 -24.98 16.76
N HIS A 491 34.30 -24.20 16.57
CA HIS A 491 34.96 -23.47 17.65
C HIS A 491 34.06 -22.41 18.32
N GLU A 492 33.08 -21.82 17.61
CA GLU A 492 32.18 -20.82 18.19
C GLU A 492 31.12 -21.49 19.07
N ASN A 493 30.51 -22.60 18.63
CA ASN A 493 29.55 -23.33 19.44
C ASN A 493 30.19 -24.02 20.65
N ASN A 494 31.44 -24.50 20.51
CA ASN A 494 32.21 -24.99 21.66
C ASN A 494 32.47 -23.88 22.69
N LEU A 495 32.86 -22.68 22.25
CA LEU A 495 33.02 -21.52 23.13
C LEU A 495 31.69 -21.14 23.82
N LEU A 496 30.57 -21.15 23.09
CA LEU A 496 29.24 -20.87 23.63
C LEU A 496 28.81 -21.90 24.70
N THR A 497 29.05 -23.19 24.45
CA THR A 497 28.75 -24.26 25.41
C THR A 497 29.56 -24.09 26.70
N ASP A 498 30.84 -23.73 26.58
CA ASP A 498 31.73 -23.60 27.73
C ASP A 498 31.42 -22.35 28.56
N LEU A 499 31.17 -21.21 27.91
CA LEU A 499 30.77 -19.97 28.57
C LEU A 499 29.40 -20.06 29.28
N PHE A 500 28.39 -20.69 28.66
CA PHE A 500 27.03 -20.67 29.19
C PHE A 500 26.65 -21.94 29.97
N GLU A 501 26.97 -23.12 29.46
CA GLU A 501 26.51 -24.39 30.04
C GLU A 501 27.49 -24.93 31.08
N ARG A 502 28.79 -25.08 30.73
CA ARG A 502 29.80 -25.61 31.67
C ARG A 502 30.04 -24.66 32.84
N ASN A 503 30.21 -23.36 32.55
CA ASN A 503 30.43 -22.33 33.57
C ASN A 503 29.14 -21.86 34.28
N GLN A 504 27.98 -22.44 33.96
CA GLN A 504 26.66 -22.15 34.58
C GLN A 504 26.33 -20.66 34.66
N TYR A 505 26.52 -19.92 33.56
CA TYR A 505 26.32 -18.47 33.54
C TYR A 505 24.86 -18.08 33.82
N LYS A 506 24.63 -17.35 34.91
CA LYS A 506 23.30 -16.84 35.29
C LYS A 506 23.14 -15.39 34.89
N VAL A 507 22.29 -15.16 33.89
CA VAL A 507 21.94 -13.83 33.33
C VAL A 507 21.37 -12.88 34.40
N GLU A 508 20.66 -13.41 35.39
CA GLU A 508 20.02 -12.62 36.46
C GLU A 508 21.00 -12.09 37.51
N THR A 509 22.20 -12.67 37.63
CA THR A 509 23.18 -12.23 38.64
C THR A 509 24.18 -11.24 38.05
N LYS A 510 24.30 -10.07 38.68
CA LYS A 510 25.31 -9.07 38.34
C LYS A 510 26.74 -9.61 38.57
N PRO A 511 27.75 -9.18 37.78
CA PRO A 511 29.14 -9.53 38.05
C PRO A 511 29.61 -8.94 39.41
N THR A 512 30.48 -9.68 40.09
CA THR A 512 30.66 -9.59 41.55
C THR A 512 31.73 -8.61 42.05
N VAL A 513 32.23 -7.71 41.20
CA VAL A 513 33.26 -6.72 41.56
C VAL A 513 32.60 -5.36 41.79
N ASP A 514 33.03 -4.63 42.83
CA ASP A 514 32.32 -3.46 43.33
C ASP A 514 32.15 -2.33 42.31
N ILE A 515 30.88 -1.99 42.07
CA ILE A 515 30.40 -0.97 41.13
C ILE A 515 30.71 -1.31 39.67
N THR A 516 29.76 -1.98 38.99
CA THR A 516 29.66 -1.95 37.53
C THR A 516 29.45 -0.52 37.06
N VAL A 517 30.55 0.11 36.64
CA VAL A 517 30.56 1.44 36.02
C VAL A 517 30.07 1.29 34.59
N SER A 518 28.77 1.35 34.38
CA SER A 518 28.20 1.46 33.05
C SER A 518 28.54 2.85 32.50
N THR A 519 29.49 2.91 31.58
CA THR A 519 29.78 4.16 30.85
C THR A 519 28.58 4.49 29.97
N PHE A 520 27.94 5.62 30.24
CA PHE A 520 26.76 6.06 29.49
C PHE A 520 27.21 7.01 28.38
N GLN A 521 27.03 6.57 27.13
CA GLN A 521 27.19 7.39 25.93
C GLN A 521 25.86 7.44 25.18
N GLY A 522 25.53 8.61 24.64
CA GLY A 522 24.32 8.81 23.86
C GLY A 522 24.59 9.60 22.59
N ARG A 523 23.90 9.26 21.52
CA ARG A 523 23.88 9.97 20.24
C ARG A 523 22.42 10.26 19.88
N ILE A 524 22.17 11.44 19.31
CA ILE A 524 20.90 11.72 18.60
C ILE A 524 21.13 11.38 17.14
N ASN A 525 20.30 10.48 16.60
CA ASN A 525 20.33 10.10 15.20
C ASN A 525 19.43 11.02 14.38
N ASN A 526 18.23 11.29 14.88
CA ASN A 526 17.32 12.26 14.30
C ASN A 526 16.31 12.78 15.34
N ILE A 527 15.81 13.99 15.13
CA ILE A 527 14.59 14.49 15.79
C ILE A 527 13.45 14.23 14.81
N VAL A 528 12.47 13.42 15.22
CA VAL A 528 11.42 12.87 14.34
C VAL A 528 10.20 13.78 14.31
N ASP A 529 9.83 14.34 15.46
CA ASP A 529 8.69 15.23 15.62
C ASP A 529 8.90 16.18 16.81
N THR A 530 8.35 17.39 16.71
CA THR A 530 8.39 18.44 17.73
C THR A 530 6.99 19.07 17.81
N ASN A 531 6.27 18.81 18.89
CA ASN A 531 4.90 19.27 19.11
C ASN A 531 4.88 20.19 20.33
N GLU A 532 4.88 21.51 20.10
CA GLU A 532 4.83 22.52 21.16
C GLU A 532 3.51 22.52 21.95
N LYS A 533 2.40 22.08 21.34
CA LYS A 533 1.05 22.14 21.93
C LYS A 533 0.83 21.07 23.00
N ASP A 534 1.39 19.88 22.79
CA ASP A 534 1.40 18.76 23.75
C ASP A 534 2.66 18.71 24.62
N GLU A 535 3.61 19.65 24.44
CA GLU A 535 4.96 19.69 25.04
C GLU A 535 5.77 18.40 24.87
N ARG A 536 5.81 17.86 23.65
CA ARG A 536 6.44 16.56 23.35
C ARG A 536 7.41 16.65 22.18
N VAL A 537 8.51 15.90 22.30
CA VAL A 537 9.46 15.70 21.21
C VAL A 537 9.76 14.22 21.06
N MET A 538 9.70 13.71 19.83
CA MET A 538 10.11 12.36 19.47
C MET A 538 11.55 12.38 18.92
N VAL A 539 12.44 11.60 19.54
CA VAL A 539 13.87 11.54 19.20
C VAL A 539 14.31 10.11 18.99
N ALA A 540 14.95 9.84 17.86
CA ALA A 540 15.68 8.61 17.61
C ALA A 540 17.10 8.75 18.19
N ILE A 541 17.46 7.90 19.14
CA ILE A 541 18.74 7.93 19.85
C ILE A 541 19.48 6.59 19.71
N SER A 542 20.81 6.63 19.62
CA SER A 542 21.66 5.46 19.91
C SER A 542 22.24 5.61 21.31
N LEU A 543 22.01 4.61 22.16
CA LEU A 543 22.66 4.44 23.45
C LEU A 543 23.82 3.45 23.29
N ASN A 544 24.93 3.75 23.95
CA ASN A 544 26.09 2.85 24.06
C ASN A 544 26.43 2.70 25.54
N ALA A 545 26.40 1.46 26.03
CA ALA A 545 26.65 1.10 27.41
C ALA A 545 27.76 0.05 27.49
N GLU A 546 28.82 0.36 28.25
CA GLU A 546 30.02 -0.47 28.37
C GLU A 546 30.22 -0.92 29.82
N TRP A 547 30.51 -2.21 30.02
CA TRP A 547 30.89 -2.81 31.32
C TRP A 547 31.89 -3.95 31.13
N VAL A 548 32.27 -4.62 32.22
CA VAL A 548 33.13 -5.81 32.21
C VAL A 548 32.41 -6.92 32.98
N ASP A 549 32.39 -8.12 32.44
CA ASP A 549 31.89 -9.32 33.11
C ASP A 549 32.95 -10.42 33.01
N HIS A 550 33.75 -10.57 34.07
CA HIS A 550 34.87 -11.53 34.13
C HIS A 550 34.45 -12.99 33.92
N ARG A 551 33.15 -13.31 34.04
CA ARG A 551 32.60 -14.66 33.76
C ARG A 551 32.56 -14.98 32.25
N LEU A 552 32.65 -13.97 31.40
CA LEU A 552 32.63 -14.09 29.93
C LEU A 552 34.04 -13.91 29.34
N THR A 553 35.04 -14.53 29.96
CA THR A 553 36.44 -14.52 29.51
C THR A 553 36.84 -15.86 28.90
N TRP A 554 37.71 -15.86 27.89
CA TRP A 554 38.23 -17.08 27.27
C TRP A 554 39.62 -16.88 26.65
N ILE A 555 40.33 -17.97 26.40
CA ILE A 555 41.67 -17.96 25.79
C ILE A 555 41.51 -18.07 24.27
N GLU A 556 41.87 -17.02 23.52
CA GLU A 556 41.69 -16.96 22.05
C GLU A 556 42.23 -18.22 21.35
N GLN A 557 43.41 -18.70 21.76
CA GLN A 557 44.13 -19.82 21.13
C GLN A 557 43.42 -21.18 21.25
N GLU A 558 42.53 -21.35 22.23
CA GLU A 558 41.77 -22.60 22.44
C GLU A 558 40.54 -22.69 21.51
N TYR A 559 39.97 -21.53 21.15
CA TYR A 559 38.76 -21.39 20.34
C TYR A 559 39.06 -20.72 19.00
N GLY A 560 40.05 -21.23 18.25
CA GLY A 560 40.30 -20.82 16.86
C GLY A 560 40.79 -19.38 16.65
N ASN A 561 41.25 -18.70 17.70
CA ASN A 561 41.56 -17.26 17.73
C ASN A 561 40.34 -16.32 17.65
N ILE A 562 39.16 -16.78 18.10
CA ILE A 562 37.98 -15.92 18.30
C ILE A 562 38.32 -14.85 19.35
N ARG A 563 38.36 -13.58 18.92
CA ARG A 563 38.61 -12.41 19.79
C ARG A 563 37.36 -11.79 20.37
N SER A 564 36.24 -11.95 19.67
CA SER A 564 34.99 -11.29 19.98
C SER A 564 33.79 -12.09 19.47
N LEU A 565 32.70 -11.99 20.21
CA LEU A 565 31.50 -12.80 20.06
C LEU A 565 30.26 -11.89 20.08
N PHE A 566 29.32 -12.11 19.16
CA PHE A 566 28.07 -11.35 19.09
C PHE A 566 26.93 -12.15 19.71
N LEU A 567 26.43 -11.69 20.85
CA LEU A 567 25.41 -12.36 21.64
C LEU A 567 24.09 -11.58 21.62
N PRO A 568 22.91 -12.23 21.70
CA PRO A 568 21.68 -11.53 21.98
C PRO A 568 21.70 -10.98 23.42
N ASP A 569 21.11 -9.81 23.63
CA ASP A 569 21.01 -9.11 24.92
C ASP A 569 20.15 -9.83 25.99
N THR A 570 19.64 -11.02 25.67
CA THR A 570 18.94 -11.94 26.57
C THR A 570 19.84 -13.03 27.17
N ARG A 571 21.04 -13.28 26.61
CA ARG A 571 22.01 -14.27 27.14
C ARG A 571 23.07 -13.69 28.06
N VAL A 572 23.16 -12.37 28.19
CA VAL A 572 24.22 -11.67 28.95
C VAL A 572 23.57 -10.77 30.00
N TRP A 573 24.11 -10.73 31.22
CA TRP A 573 23.67 -9.76 32.24
C TRP A 573 23.89 -8.34 31.72
N LYS A 574 22.85 -7.50 31.80
CA LYS A 574 22.87 -6.10 31.35
C LYS A 574 22.32 -5.15 32.43
N PRO A 575 22.81 -3.91 32.51
CA PRO A 575 22.39 -2.96 33.54
C PRO A 575 20.93 -2.54 33.37
N THR A 576 20.24 -2.29 34.48
CA THR A 576 18.80 -1.94 34.46
C THR A 576 18.58 -0.47 34.10
N LEU A 577 18.32 -0.16 32.83
CA LEU A 577 18.04 1.20 32.37
C LEU A 577 16.53 1.47 32.28
N GLN A 578 15.99 2.25 33.22
CA GLN A 578 14.59 2.71 33.17
C GLN A 578 14.49 4.14 32.62
N LEU A 579 13.68 4.33 31.57
CA LEU A 579 13.40 5.65 31.00
C LEU A 579 12.41 6.43 31.90
N ARG A 580 12.76 7.66 32.26
CA ARG A 580 11.93 8.59 33.05
C ARG A 580 11.50 9.78 32.20
N LYS A 581 10.35 10.39 32.54
CA LYS A 581 9.68 11.46 31.78
C LYS A 581 9.30 11.09 30.33
N ASN A 582 9.11 9.80 30.03
CA ASN A 582 8.52 9.39 28.76
C ASN A 582 7.04 9.81 28.71
N ALA A 583 6.64 10.43 27.61
CA ALA A 583 5.28 10.88 27.34
C ALA A 583 4.42 9.83 26.63
N ASP A 584 5.05 8.80 26.04
CA ASP A 584 4.36 7.59 25.59
C ASP A 584 4.17 6.62 26.77
N THR A 585 2.93 6.14 26.92
CA THR A 585 2.52 5.20 27.98
C THR A 585 2.68 3.73 27.56
N ASN A 586 2.97 3.45 26.28
CA ASN A 586 3.11 2.10 25.75
C ASN A 586 4.54 1.56 25.82
N TYR A 587 5.53 2.42 26.08
CA TYR A 587 6.93 2.04 26.28
C TYR A 587 7.11 1.07 27.45
N LYS A 588 7.56 -0.16 27.15
CA LYS A 588 7.79 -1.23 28.13
C LYS A 588 9.27 -1.41 28.49
N SER A 589 10.15 -1.35 27.50
CA SER A 589 11.60 -1.53 27.65
C SER A 589 12.34 -0.97 26.42
N LEU A 590 13.67 -0.91 26.52
CA LEU A 590 14.53 -0.83 25.35
C LEU A 590 14.29 -2.04 24.41
N PRO A 591 14.44 -1.86 23.08
CA PRO A 591 14.33 -2.96 22.12
C PRO A 591 15.50 -3.94 22.24
N ALA A 592 15.26 -5.18 21.82
CA ALA A 592 16.30 -6.23 21.79
C ALA A 592 17.41 -5.88 20.79
N SER A 593 18.66 -6.16 21.14
CA SER A 593 19.82 -5.88 20.28
C SER A 593 20.93 -6.91 20.46
N LYS A 594 22.02 -6.78 19.69
CA LYS A 594 23.21 -7.61 19.86
C LYS A 594 24.21 -6.90 20.78
N VAL A 595 24.72 -7.65 21.74
CA VAL A 595 25.83 -7.29 22.61
C VAL A 595 27.12 -7.82 21.98
N LEU A 596 28.15 -6.99 21.94
CA LEU A 596 29.51 -7.40 21.61
C LEU A 596 30.25 -7.76 22.91
N VAL A 597 30.83 -8.95 22.98
CA VAL A 597 31.72 -9.38 24.07
C VAL A 597 33.08 -9.71 23.50
N THR A 598 34.16 -9.32 24.17
CA THR A 598 35.55 -9.63 23.80
C THR A 598 36.19 -10.65 24.74
N SER A 599 37.28 -11.29 24.30
CA SER A 599 37.99 -12.37 25.00
C SER A 599 38.46 -12.02 26.43
N ASP A 600 38.69 -10.73 26.68
CA ASP A 600 39.02 -10.10 27.97
C ASP A 600 37.80 -9.86 28.89
N GLY A 601 36.60 -10.22 28.48
CA GLY A 601 35.36 -10.05 29.24
C GLY A 601 34.81 -8.63 29.23
N HIS A 602 35.32 -7.73 28.37
CA HIS A 602 34.67 -6.44 28.12
C HIS A 602 33.37 -6.64 27.33
N VAL A 603 32.34 -5.90 27.70
CA VAL A 603 30.97 -6.02 27.17
C VAL A 603 30.49 -4.66 26.69
N ASN A 604 30.11 -4.57 25.42
CA ASN A 604 29.71 -3.35 24.74
C ASN A 604 28.32 -3.53 24.13
N TRP A 605 27.31 -2.92 24.74
CA TRP A 605 25.90 -2.98 24.33
C TRP A 605 25.47 -1.68 23.67
N THR A 606 25.16 -1.76 22.37
CA THR A 606 24.54 -0.67 21.61
C THR A 606 23.06 -0.94 21.42
N VAL A 607 22.24 0.11 21.57
CA VAL A 607 20.79 0.07 21.37
C VAL A 607 20.36 1.32 20.62
N GLU A 608 19.61 1.15 19.55
CA GLU A 608 18.90 2.25 18.91
C GLU A 608 17.44 2.24 19.37
N ALA A 609 16.94 3.39 19.83
CA ALA A 609 15.61 3.51 20.41
C ALA A 609 14.93 4.80 19.95
N LEU A 610 13.62 4.71 19.68
CA LEU A 610 12.75 5.88 19.59
C LEU A 610 12.27 6.22 21.01
N THR A 611 12.39 7.48 21.42
CA THR A 611 11.95 7.96 22.73
C THR A 611 11.12 9.23 22.58
N THR A 612 10.11 9.41 23.43
CA THR A 612 9.20 10.56 23.37
C THR A 612 9.20 11.24 24.74
N THR A 613 9.95 12.33 24.90
CA THR A 613 10.07 12.99 26.21
C THR A 613 9.08 14.15 26.37
N THR A 614 8.64 14.39 27.61
CA THR A 614 7.95 15.63 27.99
C THR A 614 8.96 16.77 28.11
N CYS A 615 8.73 17.85 27.39
CA CYS A 615 9.54 19.06 27.45
C CYS A 615 8.96 20.09 28.41
N THR A 616 9.69 21.18 28.66
CA THR A 616 9.18 22.39 29.30
C THR A 616 9.44 23.59 28.40
N LEU A 617 8.37 24.26 27.96
CA LEU A 617 8.39 25.50 27.19
C LEU A 617 8.08 26.69 28.11
N ASP A 618 8.79 27.83 27.97
CA ASP A 618 8.34 29.10 28.55
C ASP A 618 7.68 29.98 27.47
N PRO A 619 6.34 30.03 27.40
CA PRO A 619 5.64 30.79 26.37
C PRO A 619 5.78 32.32 26.56
N TYR A 620 6.27 32.80 27.71
CA TYR A 620 6.32 34.23 28.00
C TYR A 620 7.15 35.02 26.97
N LEU A 621 8.27 34.44 26.52
CA LEU A 621 9.24 35.09 25.62
C LEU A 621 8.99 34.85 24.11
N PHE A 622 7.92 34.18 23.73
CA PHE A 622 7.59 33.89 22.33
C PHE A 622 7.59 35.16 21.46
N PRO A 623 8.21 35.18 20.26
CA PRO A 623 8.82 34.04 19.54
C PRO A 623 10.33 33.85 19.77
N VAL A 624 10.90 34.44 20.83
CA VAL A 624 12.30 34.22 21.28
C VAL A 624 12.29 33.25 22.48
N ASP A 625 11.46 32.22 22.36
CA ASP A 625 11.25 31.17 23.35
C ASP A 625 12.32 30.07 23.30
N THR A 626 12.48 29.38 24.42
CA THR A 626 13.34 28.21 24.56
C THR A 626 12.55 27.05 25.16
N MET A 627 12.92 25.82 24.75
CA MET A 627 12.29 24.60 25.21
C MET A 627 13.38 23.60 25.65
N ASN A 628 13.27 23.10 26.87
CA ASN A 628 14.19 22.09 27.41
C ASN A 628 13.51 20.72 27.38
N CYS A 629 14.15 19.74 26.75
CA CYS A 629 13.65 18.36 26.60
C CYS A 629 14.68 17.36 27.19
N PRO A 630 14.51 16.93 28.45
CA PRO A 630 15.43 16.00 29.09
C PRO A 630 15.00 14.53 28.87
N ILE A 631 15.84 13.74 28.20
CA ILE A 631 15.67 12.28 28.07
C ILE A 631 16.55 11.63 29.15
N CYS A 632 15.94 11.15 30.24
CA CYS A 632 16.66 10.65 31.41
C CYS A 632 16.48 9.15 31.64
N PHE A 633 17.58 8.43 31.75
CA PHE A 633 17.63 7.03 32.19
C PHE A 633 18.09 6.95 33.64
N GLU A 634 17.46 6.08 34.42
CA GLU A 634 17.77 5.82 35.83
C GLU A 634 18.17 4.35 35.99
N SER A 635 19.29 4.10 36.67
CA SER A 635 19.78 2.77 37.03
C SER A 635 19.38 2.37 38.45
N SER A 636 19.29 1.06 38.74
CA SER A 636 18.84 0.58 40.04
C SER A 636 19.88 0.86 41.14
N ILE A 637 19.66 1.95 41.88
CA ILE A 637 20.54 2.38 42.99
C ILE A 637 20.64 1.28 44.06
N SER A 638 19.55 0.54 44.32
CA SER A 638 19.52 -0.63 45.20
C SER A 638 20.35 -1.83 44.69
N ALA A 639 20.62 -1.92 43.39
CA ALA A 639 21.53 -2.93 42.84
C ALA A 639 23.01 -2.50 42.91
N GLY A 640 23.30 -1.23 43.23
CA GLY A 640 24.65 -0.66 43.25
C GLY A 640 25.18 -0.21 41.88
N GLU A 641 24.32 -0.13 40.87
CA GLU A 641 24.65 0.38 39.53
C GLU A 641 25.01 1.87 39.59
N ARG A 642 26.01 2.31 38.81
CA ARG A 642 26.38 3.73 38.68
C ARG A 642 26.76 4.09 37.26
N LEU A 643 25.86 4.83 36.60
CA LEU A 643 26.16 5.53 35.35
C LEU A 643 27.25 6.58 35.56
N LYS A 644 28.30 6.55 34.72
CA LYS A 644 29.34 7.60 34.67
C LYS A 644 29.55 8.07 33.22
N CYS A 645 29.97 9.33 33.10
CA CYS A 645 30.51 9.87 31.86
C CYS A 645 31.75 9.08 31.39
N PRO A 646 31.97 8.92 30.07
CA PRO A 646 33.20 8.36 29.53
C PRO A 646 34.42 9.26 29.84
N SER A 647 35.59 8.65 30.06
CA SER A 647 36.86 9.38 30.18
C SER A 647 37.54 9.67 28.82
N ALA A 648 37.15 8.95 27.76
CA ALA A 648 37.60 9.15 26.39
C ALA A 648 36.39 9.21 25.44
N GLU A 649 36.37 10.16 24.52
CA GLU A 649 35.23 10.40 23.62
C GLU A 649 35.33 9.51 22.36
N ARG A 650 34.27 8.74 22.06
CA ARG A 650 34.18 7.97 20.80
C ARG A 650 33.68 8.88 19.67
N PRO A 651 34.26 8.82 18.45
CA PRO A 651 33.79 9.62 17.32
C PRO A 651 32.29 9.40 17.04
N GLY A 652 31.51 10.48 17.05
CA GLY A 652 30.07 10.45 16.76
C GLY A 652 29.14 10.07 17.93
N TYR A 653 29.65 9.94 19.16
CA TYR A 653 28.85 9.84 20.39
C TYR A 653 29.10 11.05 21.30
N ASN A 654 28.07 11.53 21.98
CA ASN A 654 28.18 12.69 22.86
C ASN A 654 28.69 12.24 24.25
N GLY A 655 29.87 12.71 24.63
CA GLY A 655 30.33 12.69 26.03
C GLY A 655 29.73 13.84 26.83
N CYS A 656 29.89 13.82 28.16
CA CYS A 656 29.38 14.88 29.04
C CYS A 656 30.07 16.25 28.88
N LYS A 657 31.13 16.34 28.06
CA LYS A 657 31.79 17.59 27.68
C LYS A 657 31.46 18.04 26.25
N THR A 658 30.99 17.11 25.42
CA THR A 658 30.65 17.34 24.02
C THR A 658 29.27 18.01 23.93
N ARG A 659 29.20 19.19 23.29
CA ARG A 659 27.92 19.81 22.89
C ARG A 659 27.78 19.70 21.37
N THR A 660 26.76 18.99 20.90
CA THR A 660 26.44 18.92 19.46
C THR A 660 25.32 19.88 19.11
N GLN A 661 25.52 20.67 18.05
CA GLN A 661 24.46 21.49 17.46
C GLN A 661 23.75 20.70 16.36
N ILE A 662 22.42 20.70 16.39
CA ILE A 662 21.54 20.04 15.42
C ILE A 662 20.55 21.10 14.93
N ILE A 663 20.31 21.16 13.62
CA ILE A 663 19.31 22.04 13.01
C ILE A 663 18.08 21.20 12.70
N SER A 664 16.91 21.58 13.21
CA SER A 664 15.66 20.84 13.05
C SER A 664 14.52 21.81 12.74
N GLY A 665 14.22 21.99 11.45
CA GLY A 665 13.19 22.92 10.99
C GLY A 665 13.45 24.36 11.45
N GLN A 666 12.56 24.90 12.27
CA GLN A 666 12.65 26.24 12.86
C GLN A 666 13.54 26.32 14.12
N TRP A 667 14.06 25.18 14.60
CA TRP A 667 14.77 25.07 15.87
C TRP A 667 16.28 24.86 15.68
N LYS A 668 17.08 25.63 16.42
CA LYS A 668 18.51 25.38 16.65
C LYS A 668 18.63 24.65 17.98
N VAL A 669 19.08 23.39 17.94
CA VAL A 669 19.06 22.48 19.09
C VAL A 669 20.49 22.23 19.57
N VAL A 670 20.74 22.41 20.86
CA VAL A 670 22.02 22.10 21.52
C VAL A 670 21.81 20.87 22.40
N ALA A 671 22.45 19.76 22.02
CA ALA A 671 22.37 18.51 22.77
C ALA A 671 23.66 18.22 23.55
N TYR A 672 23.50 17.76 24.79
CA TYR A 672 24.60 17.41 25.69
C TYR A 672 24.17 16.36 26.72
N LEU A 673 25.14 15.81 27.46
CA LEU A 673 24.93 14.73 28.42
C LEU A 673 25.31 15.16 29.85
N GLN A 674 24.48 14.80 30.82
CA GLN A 674 24.66 15.08 32.25
C GLN A 674 24.38 13.81 33.06
N THR A 675 25.28 13.43 33.97
CA THR A 675 25.11 12.25 34.84
C THR A 675 25.16 12.63 36.31
N GLU A 676 24.17 12.21 37.09
CA GLU A 676 24.03 12.49 38.52
C GLU A 676 23.65 11.21 39.26
N ALA A 677 24.52 10.73 40.17
CA ALA A 677 24.21 9.72 41.20
C ALA A 677 23.38 8.48 40.76
N GLY A 678 23.63 7.91 39.57
CA GLY A 678 22.88 6.75 39.03
C GLY A 678 21.82 7.11 37.98
N LYS A 679 21.74 8.37 37.58
CA LYS A 679 20.85 8.89 36.53
C LYS A 679 21.69 9.50 35.40
N GLY A 680 21.39 9.16 34.16
CA GLY A 680 22.00 9.72 32.95
C GLY A 680 20.96 10.43 32.10
N CYS A 681 21.09 11.75 31.97
CA CYS A 681 20.19 12.59 31.18
C CYS A 681 20.89 13.13 29.94
N MET A 682 20.34 12.83 28.77
CA MET A 682 20.60 13.56 27.54
C MET A 682 19.64 14.75 27.50
N ILE A 683 20.18 15.97 27.47
CA ILE A 683 19.39 17.19 27.48
C ILE A 683 19.47 17.82 26.08
N LEU A 684 18.30 18.13 25.52
CA LEU A 684 18.17 18.93 24.30
C LEU A 684 17.63 20.32 24.69
N ASP A 685 18.45 21.35 24.50
CA ASP A 685 18.01 22.75 24.57
C ASP A 685 17.63 23.23 23.16
N PHE A 686 16.34 23.50 22.94
CA PHE A 686 15.80 24.04 21.71
C PHE A 686 15.72 25.57 21.79
N THR A 687 16.19 26.27 20.75
CA THR A 687 16.11 27.73 20.60
C THR A 687 15.46 28.07 19.25
N ARG A 688 14.36 28.86 19.26
CA ARG A 688 13.57 29.13 18.04
C ARG A 688 14.28 30.14 17.14
N ASP A 689 14.11 30.04 15.82
CA ASP A 689 14.38 31.14 14.90
C ASP A 689 13.14 32.06 14.78
N PRO A 690 13.18 33.30 15.31
CA PRO A 690 11.98 34.13 15.48
C PRO A 690 11.49 34.77 14.17
N ILE A 691 12.30 34.75 13.10
CA ILE A 691 12.08 35.55 11.88
C ILE A 691 10.69 35.29 11.27
N TYR A 692 10.28 34.02 11.20
CA TYR A 692 8.99 33.64 10.63
C TYR A 692 7.80 34.25 11.40
N HIS A 693 7.82 34.18 12.73
CA HIS A 693 6.73 34.71 13.56
C HIS A 693 6.75 36.25 13.66
N ILE A 694 7.93 36.88 13.61
CA ILE A 694 8.05 38.34 13.49
C ILE A 694 7.34 38.82 12.22
N ALA A 695 7.61 38.17 11.08
CA ALA A 695 7.01 38.52 9.80
C ALA A 695 5.50 38.20 9.71
N THR A 696 5.05 37.06 10.26
CA THR A 696 3.66 36.58 10.08
C THR A 696 2.68 36.96 11.18
N THR A 697 3.14 37.21 12.41
CA THR A 697 2.26 37.51 13.57
C THR A 697 2.45 38.92 14.12
N ILE A 698 3.69 39.39 14.24
CA ILE A 698 3.98 40.71 14.85
C ILE A 698 3.78 41.84 13.83
N SER A 699 4.31 41.70 12.60
CA SER A 699 4.20 42.73 11.56
C SER A 699 2.74 43.12 11.23
N PRO A 700 1.78 42.19 11.03
CA PRO A 700 0.39 42.56 10.80
C PRO A 700 -0.24 43.35 11.97
N CYS A 701 0.12 43.05 13.22
CA CYS A 701 -0.37 43.76 14.38
C CYS A 701 0.15 45.21 14.46
N ILE A 702 1.42 45.43 14.09
CA ILE A 702 2.00 46.78 13.97
C ILE A 702 1.28 47.55 12.85
N ILE A 703 1.13 46.93 11.67
CA ILE A 703 0.46 47.56 10.52
C ILE A 703 -0.98 47.95 10.88
N LEU A 704 -1.75 47.07 11.53
CA LEU A 704 -3.13 47.37 11.96
C LEU A 704 -3.19 48.52 12.99
N ALA A 705 -2.24 48.58 13.94
CA ALA A 705 -2.14 49.68 14.89
C ALA A 705 -1.78 51.02 14.19
N VAL A 706 -0.96 51.00 13.14
CA VAL A 706 -0.64 52.20 12.34
C VAL A 706 -1.82 52.61 11.44
N LEU A 707 -2.54 51.65 10.83
CA LEU A 707 -3.74 51.90 10.02
C LEU A 707 -4.85 52.55 10.85
N MET A 708 -4.93 52.28 12.16
CA MET A 708 -5.88 52.95 13.05
C MET A 708 -5.70 54.48 13.05
N CYS A 709 -4.49 55.01 12.89
CA CYS A 709 -4.25 56.45 12.79
C CYS A 709 -4.94 57.08 11.56
N ILE A 710 -5.11 56.32 10.48
CA ILE A 710 -5.80 56.78 9.27
C ILE A 710 -7.31 56.99 9.54
N THR A 711 -7.92 56.24 10.47
CA THR A 711 -9.32 56.45 10.90
C THR A 711 -9.59 57.84 11.49
N PHE A 712 -8.55 58.57 11.90
CA PHE A 712 -8.65 59.96 12.38
C PHE A 712 -8.23 61.00 11.33
N ALA A 713 -7.55 60.57 10.25
CA ALA A 713 -7.18 61.43 9.14
C ALA A 713 -8.28 61.49 8.06
N THR A 714 -9.21 60.53 8.03
CA THR A 714 -10.41 60.57 7.17
C THR A 714 -11.41 61.63 7.65
N PRO A 715 -11.95 62.50 6.77
CA PRO A 715 -12.88 63.56 7.15
C PRO A 715 -14.20 63.00 7.73
N ILE A 716 -14.77 63.73 8.68
CA ILE A 716 -15.88 63.31 9.56
C ILE A 716 -17.14 62.96 8.77
N GLU A 717 -17.36 63.61 7.62
CA GLU A 717 -18.54 63.44 6.78
C GLU A 717 -18.60 62.08 6.05
N LYS A 718 -17.47 61.36 5.94
CA LYS A 718 -17.42 60.07 5.22
C LYS A 718 -17.84 58.91 6.13
N SER A 719 -18.99 58.32 5.80
CA SER A 719 -19.60 57.15 6.48
C SER A 719 -18.63 56.01 6.79
N ASP A 720 -17.69 55.79 5.88
CA ASP A 720 -16.85 54.60 5.81
C ASP A 720 -15.84 54.53 6.98
N ARG A 721 -15.63 55.68 7.67
CA ARG A 721 -14.76 55.82 8.84
C ARG A 721 -15.04 54.79 9.94
N ILE A 722 -16.32 54.58 10.28
CA ILE A 722 -16.71 53.62 11.32
C ILE A 722 -16.51 52.18 10.81
N GLY A 723 -16.84 51.91 9.55
CA GLY A 723 -16.64 50.60 8.91
C GLY A 723 -15.16 50.20 8.92
N PHE A 724 -14.28 51.09 8.48
CA PHE A 724 -12.83 50.86 8.46
C PHE A 724 -12.27 50.55 9.86
N GLY A 725 -12.63 51.34 10.87
CA GLY A 725 -12.21 51.09 12.25
C GLY A 725 -12.74 49.78 12.85
N ILE A 726 -13.97 49.37 12.51
CA ILE A 726 -14.51 48.05 12.90
C ILE A 726 -13.74 46.92 12.21
N THR A 727 -13.36 47.07 10.92
CA THR A 727 -12.55 46.05 10.23
C THR A 727 -11.14 45.92 10.80
N ILE A 728 -10.53 47.00 11.28
CA ILE A 728 -9.23 46.96 11.98
C ILE A 728 -9.37 46.20 13.32
N LEU A 729 -10.43 46.47 14.09
CA LEU A 729 -10.70 45.76 15.34
C LEU A 729 -10.93 44.26 15.10
N LEU A 730 -11.71 43.89 14.08
CA LEU A 730 -11.95 42.49 13.69
C LEU A 730 -10.65 41.79 13.26
N ALA A 731 -9.80 42.47 12.47
CA ALA A 731 -8.51 41.93 12.05
C ALA A 731 -7.57 41.69 13.24
N MET A 732 -7.56 42.57 14.25
CA MET A 732 -6.80 42.35 15.48
C MET A 732 -7.33 41.18 16.33
N VAL A 733 -8.64 40.94 16.36
CA VAL A 733 -9.23 39.75 16.99
C VAL A 733 -8.77 38.48 16.27
N VAL A 734 -8.74 38.46 14.93
CA VAL A 734 -8.23 37.33 14.15
C VAL A 734 -6.74 37.07 14.46
N SER A 735 -5.90 38.11 14.51
CA SER A 735 -4.48 37.98 14.88
C SER A 735 -4.28 37.38 16.28
N LEU A 736 -5.14 37.72 17.25
CA LEU A 736 -5.09 37.12 18.59
C LEU A 736 -5.44 35.62 18.55
N VAL A 737 -6.52 35.25 17.86
CA VAL A 737 -6.96 33.84 17.73
C VAL A 737 -5.87 32.97 17.11
N VAL A 738 -5.21 33.46 16.05
CA VAL A 738 -4.09 32.78 15.38
C VAL A 738 -2.93 32.50 16.35
N ILE A 739 -2.57 33.46 17.21
CA ILE A 739 -1.48 33.27 18.19
C ILE A 739 -1.88 32.27 19.28
N THR A 740 -3.15 32.26 19.71
CA THR A 740 -3.62 31.35 20.77
C THR A 740 -3.75 29.88 20.34
N ASP A 741 -3.77 29.57 19.03
CA ASP A 741 -3.87 28.18 18.56
C ASP A 741 -2.50 27.48 18.44
N PHE A 742 -1.42 28.23 18.25
CA PHE A 742 -0.05 27.68 18.11
C PHE A 742 0.64 27.38 19.44
N LEU A 743 0.17 27.94 20.56
CA LEU A 743 0.84 27.83 21.87
C LEU A 743 0.08 26.88 22.82
N PRO A 744 0.79 26.14 23.68
CA PRO A 744 0.14 25.29 24.69
C PRO A 744 -0.62 26.14 25.72
N VAL A 745 -1.75 25.63 26.21
CA VAL A 745 -2.52 26.27 27.27
C VAL A 745 -1.72 26.22 28.57
N LYS A 746 -1.36 27.38 29.11
CA LYS A 746 -0.51 27.55 30.30
C LYS A 746 -1.04 28.66 31.19
N ASP A 747 -0.67 28.60 32.48
CA ASP A 747 -1.05 29.58 33.50
C ASP A 747 -0.46 30.99 33.24
N LYS A 748 0.51 31.11 32.34
CA LYS A 748 1.12 32.37 31.88
C LYS A 748 0.70 32.68 30.45
N MET A 749 0.17 33.88 30.22
CA MET A 749 -0.06 34.40 28.88
C MET A 749 1.28 34.81 28.22
N PRO A 750 1.47 34.58 26.91
CA PRO A 750 2.66 35.04 26.20
C PRO A 750 2.67 36.57 26.10
N PHE A 751 3.84 37.20 26.20
CA PHE A 751 3.97 38.67 26.21
C PHE A 751 3.27 39.35 25.02
N ILE A 752 3.39 38.76 23.82
CA ILE A 752 2.76 39.29 22.60
C ILE A 752 1.21 39.32 22.68
N ALA A 753 0.58 38.35 23.34
CA ALA A 753 -0.88 38.35 23.51
C ALA A 753 -1.32 39.47 24.47
N VAL A 754 -0.55 39.75 25.53
CA VAL A 754 -0.81 40.89 26.44
C VAL A 754 -0.75 42.21 25.67
N VAL A 755 0.28 42.41 24.85
CA VAL A 755 0.40 43.60 23.97
C VAL A 755 -0.81 43.70 23.03
N ILE A 756 -1.21 42.60 22.37
CA ILE A 756 -2.34 42.58 21.44
C ILE A 756 -3.67 42.89 22.14
N ILE A 757 -3.92 42.34 23.32
CA ILE A 757 -5.14 42.60 24.12
C ILE A 757 -5.20 44.08 24.53
N VAL A 758 -4.07 44.67 24.95
CA VAL A 758 -4.00 46.11 25.29
C VAL A 758 -4.22 46.99 24.06
N CYS A 759 -3.59 46.68 22.91
CA CYS A 759 -3.81 47.39 21.66
C CYS A 759 -5.26 47.28 21.15
N MET A 760 -5.89 46.11 21.25
CA MET A 760 -7.30 45.88 20.93
C MET A 760 -8.22 46.72 21.84
N GLY A 761 -7.92 46.78 23.14
CA GLY A 761 -8.63 47.63 24.10
C GLY A 761 -8.51 49.13 23.78
N LEU A 762 -7.32 49.59 23.38
CA LEU A 762 -7.12 50.97 22.91
C LEU A 762 -7.90 51.25 21.62
N ILE A 763 -7.82 50.38 20.61
CA ILE A 763 -8.57 50.54 19.35
C ILE A 763 -10.07 50.64 19.64
N GLY A 764 -10.61 49.80 20.53
CA GLY A 764 -12.00 49.88 20.98
C GLY A 764 -12.35 51.20 21.69
N LEU A 765 -11.51 51.65 22.63
CA LEU A 765 -11.69 52.93 23.34
C LEU A 765 -11.65 54.13 22.38
N PHE A 766 -10.70 54.16 21.46
CA PHE A 766 -10.55 55.22 20.48
C PHE A 766 -11.67 55.20 19.41
N MET A 767 -12.24 54.03 19.08
CA MET A 767 -13.47 53.91 18.30
C MET A 767 -14.72 54.46 19.03
N LEU A 768 -14.80 54.32 20.36
CA LEU A 768 -15.85 55.00 21.12
C LEU A 768 -15.68 56.52 21.08
N PHE A 769 -14.44 57.04 21.12
CA PHE A 769 -14.18 58.46 20.93
C PHE A 769 -14.54 58.96 19.51
N THR A 770 -14.26 58.22 18.43
CA THR A 770 -14.69 58.65 17.08
C THR A 770 -16.22 58.72 16.97
N CYS A 771 -16.95 57.76 17.55
CA CYS A 771 -18.41 57.78 17.62
C CYS A 771 -18.95 59.02 18.37
N VAL A 772 -18.29 59.39 19.49
CA VAL A 772 -18.62 60.62 20.23
C VAL A 772 -18.31 61.89 19.43
N ILE A 773 -17.18 61.94 18.72
CA ILE A 773 -16.80 63.09 17.87
C ILE A 773 -17.79 63.27 16.71
N ILE A 774 -18.19 62.19 16.03
CA ILE A 774 -19.22 62.20 14.98
C ILE A 774 -20.56 62.71 15.56
N ASN A 775 -20.95 62.24 16.75
CA ASN A 775 -22.17 62.72 17.41
C ASN A 775 -22.12 64.22 17.75
N LEU A 776 -21.00 64.73 18.29
CA LEU A 776 -20.83 66.15 18.57
C LEU A 776 -20.83 66.99 17.28
N SER A 777 -20.14 66.54 16.25
CA SER A 777 -20.05 67.21 14.94
C SER A 777 -21.41 67.33 14.26
N SER A 778 -22.28 66.32 14.42
CA SER A 778 -23.64 66.33 13.87
C SER A 778 -24.62 67.34 14.51
N LYS A 779 -24.24 68.02 15.60
CA LYS A 779 -25.11 68.97 16.31
C LYS A 779 -25.20 70.30 15.58
N LYS A 780 -26.44 70.78 15.39
CA LYS A 780 -26.75 72.07 14.76
C LYS A 780 -27.12 73.10 15.83
N GLY A 781 -26.46 74.26 15.82
CA GLY A 781 -26.64 75.36 16.77
C GLY A 781 -25.31 76.06 17.09
N ASP A 782 -25.37 77.22 17.72
CA ASP A 782 -24.17 77.95 18.14
C ASP A 782 -23.51 77.32 19.38
N MET A 783 -22.18 77.30 19.41
CA MET A 783 -21.43 76.70 20.52
C MET A 783 -21.45 77.62 21.76
N PRO A 784 -21.60 77.09 22.99
CA PRO A 784 -21.46 77.89 24.21
C PRO A 784 -20.16 78.69 24.24
N PRO A 785 -20.18 80.00 24.59
CA PRO A 785 -19.04 80.90 24.37
C PRO A 785 -17.78 80.59 25.21
N TRP A 786 -17.92 79.80 26.28
CA TRP A 786 -16.78 79.26 27.01
C TRP A 786 -16.09 78.11 26.24
N ALA A 787 -16.88 77.24 25.60
CA ALA A 787 -16.40 76.11 24.83
C ALA A 787 -15.78 76.57 23.50
N GLN A 788 -16.42 77.55 22.83
CA GLN A 788 -15.89 78.17 21.61
C GLN A 788 -14.47 78.72 21.85
N ARG A 789 -14.26 79.47 22.94
CA ARG A 789 -12.94 79.98 23.34
C ARG A 789 -11.96 78.88 23.75
N PHE A 790 -12.41 77.83 24.45
CA PHE A 790 -11.51 76.76 24.87
C PHE A 790 -11.05 75.90 23.69
N PHE A 791 -11.99 75.42 22.86
CA PHE A 791 -11.69 74.47 21.79
C PHE A 791 -11.22 75.14 20.49
N LEU A 792 -11.96 76.14 19.96
CA LEU A 792 -11.64 76.75 18.65
C LEU A 792 -10.52 77.79 18.70
N ARG A 793 -10.10 78.21 19.90
CA ARG A 793 -9.02 79.19 20.08
C ARG A 793 -7.82 78.61 20.83
N TYR A 794 -7.96 78.26 22.11
CA TYR A 794 -6.82 77.74 22.88
C TYR A 794 -6.34 76.36 22.37
N LEU A 795 -7.24 75.38 22.26
CA LEU A 795 -6.87 74.03 21.82
C LEU A 795 -6.49 73.97 20.33
N ALA A 796 -7.22 74.68 19.46
CA ALA A 796 -6.87 74.79 18.04
C ALA A 796 -5.48 75.40 17.81
N THR A 797 -5.12 76.46 18.54
CA THR A 797 -3.77 77.05 18.48
C THR A 797 -2.70 76.08 18.97
N PHE A 798 -2.96 75.36 20.07
CA PHE A 798 -2.06 74.31 20.59
C PHE A 798 -1.86 73.14 19.60
N LEU A 799 -2.87 72.82 18.80
CA LEU A 799 -2.86 71.74 17.78
C LEU A 799 -2.46 72.22 16.38
N LEU A 800 -1.86 73.41 16.28
CA LEU A 800 -1.35 74.02 15.04
C LEU A 800 -2.41 74.23 13.95
N PHE A 801 -3.65 74.54 14.33
CA PHE A 801 -4.73 74.96 13.43
C PHE A 801 -4.93 76.49 13.35
N GLY A 802 -4.35 77.25 14.27
CA GLY A 802 -4.59 78.70 14.39
C GLY A 802 -5.85 79.06 15.18
N ASP A 803 -6.30 80.32 15.07
CA ASP A 803 -7.48 80.85 15.77
C ASP A 803 -8.74 80.70 14.90
N LEU A 804 -9.41 79.55 15.00
CA LEU A 804 -10.63 79.22 14.23
C LEU A 804 -11.87 79.99 14.71
N SER A 805 -11.74 80.88 15.70
CA SER A 805 -12.84 81.68 16.26
C SER A 805 -13.07 83.02 15.53
N ALA A 806 -12.25 83.38 14.53
CA ALA A 806 -12.38 84.63 13.79
C ALA A 806 -13.29 84.50 12.56
N LYS A 807 -14.24 85.43 12.39
CA LYS A 807 -14.94 85.65 11.12
C LYS A 807 -14.19 86.71 10.31
N ASN A 808 -13.87 86.41 9.05
CA ASN A 808 -13.27 87.38 8.14
C ASN A 808 -14.29 88.47 7.73
N PRO A 809 -13.85 89.72 7.50
CA PRO A 809 -14.69 90.74 6.87
C PRO A 809 -14.93 90.42 5.37
N PRO A 810 -15.98 91.00 4.75
CA PRO A 810 -16.31 90.76 3.34
C PRO A 810 -15.22 91.33 2.39
N PRO A 811 -15.11 90.80 1.15
CA PRO A 811 -13.99 91.07 0.26
C PRO A 811 -14.05 92.46 -0.41
N GLU A 812 -12.89 93.12 -0.53
CA GLU A 812 -12.68 94.21 -1.49
C GLU A 812 -12.11 93.67 -2.82
N HIS A 813 -12.67 94.14 -3.94
CA HIS A 813 -12.15 93.84 -5.28
C HIS A 813 -10.84 94.60 -5.58
N LYS A 814 -9.93 93.94 -6.30
CA LYS A 814 -9.23 94.55 -7.45
C LYS A 814 -8.64 93.54 -8.41
N GLU A 815 -8.44 94.00 -9.64
CA GLU A 815 -8.06 93.23 -10.83
C GLU A 815 -6.58 93.40 -11.18
N ASN A 816 -6.12 92.59 -12.15
CA ASN A 816 -4.86 92.69 -12.90
C ASN A 816 -3.57 92.28 -12.15
N GLY A 817 -2.59 91.66 -12.81
CA GLY A 817 -2.59 91.16 -14.19
C GLY A 817 -1.17 90.93 -14.76
N GLY A 818 -0.83 89.66 -15.03
CA GLY A 818 0.49 89.26 -15.56
C GLY A 818 1.65 89.43 -14.56
N SER A 819 2.90 89.07 -14.88
CA SER A 819 3.45 88.16 -15.90
C SER A 819 4.97 88.04 -15.69
N VAL A 820 5.63 87.03 -16.29
CA VAL A 820 7.12 86.93 -16.42
C VAL A 820 7.85 86.63 -15.07
N ASN A 821 8.90 85.79 -14.98
CA ASN A 821 9.72 85.10 -15.99
C ASN A 821 10.08 83.66 -15.57
N LEU A 822 10.52 82.83 -16.53
CA LEU A 822 11.22 81.57 -16.29
C LEU A 822 12.74 81.79 -16.42
N ALA A 823 13.53 81.33 -15.45
CA ALA A 823 15.00 81.35 -15.50
C ALA A 823 15.56 79.98 -15.10
N TYR A 824 16.76 79.66 -15.59
CA TYR A 824 17.36 78.32 -15.66
C TYR A 824 18.78 78.34 -15.07
N VAL A 825 19.38 77.17 -14.77
CA VAL A 825 20.79 77.00 -14.30
C VAL A 825 20.99 77.48 -12.83
N ASN A 826 21.74 76.85 -11.91
CA ASN A 826 22.64 75.68 -11.82
C ASN A 826 22.38 74.97 -10.45
N GLY A 827 22.99 73.85 -10.02
CA GLY A 827 24.17 73.11 -10.46
C GLY A 827 25.42 73.41 -9.62
N GLY A 828 25.80 72.55 -8.67
CA GLY A 828 27.04 72.71 -7.89
C GLY A 828 27.27 71.68 -6.77
N ILE A 829 28.49 71.15 -6.67
CA ILE A 829 29.00 70.26 -5.60
C ILE A 829 30.39 70.75 -5.19
N ALA A 830 30.60 70.97 -3.89
CA ALA A 830 31.88 70.92 -3.16
C ALA A 830 31.53 70.91 -1.65
N MET A 831 32.04 70.10 -0.71
CA MET A 831 33.28 69.31 -0.55
C MET A 831 34.45 70.07 0.11
N GLU A 832 34.98 69.44 1.18
CA GLU A 832 36.14 69.83 2.02
C GLU A 832 35.97 71.14 2.83
N GLN A 833 36.46 71.25 4.07
CA GLN A 833 37.84 70.99 4.51
C GLN A 833 37.98 70.45 5.95
N GLU A 834 39.16 69.93 6.30
CA GLU A 834 39.54 69.39 7.62
C GLU A 834 40.11 70.45 8.59
N THR A 835 40.07 70.16 9.91
CA THR A 835 41.14 70.35 10.94
C THR A 835 40.59 69.77 12.26
N GLN A 836 41.24 68.82 12.96
CA GLN A 836 42.45 68.91 13.79
C GLN A 836 42.34 69.96 14.92
N ASP A 837 42.72 69.66 16.17
CA ASP A 837 43.90 68.85 16.53
C ASP A 837 43.85 68.05 17.86
N MET A 838 44.75 67.06 17.95
CA MET A 838 45.59 66.58 19.08
C MET A 838 45.29 66.90 20.57
N ASN A 839 45.66 66.09 21.59
CA ASN A 839 46.26 64.73 21.73
C ASN A 839 45.95 64.23 23.18
N THR A 840 46.60 63.35 23.97
CA THR A 840 47.76 62.40 24.04
C THR A 840 47.51 61.58 25.34
N ASP A 841 48.09 60.41 25.70
CA ASP A 841 48.75 59.26 25.05
C ASP A 841 48.89 58.16 26.15
N SER A 842 49.01 56.87 25.80
CA SER A 842 50.02 55.93 26.35
C SER A 842 49.69 54.44 26.12
N ARG A 843 50.56 53.78 25.32
CA ARG A 843 51.13 52.39 25.42
C ARG A 843 50.29 51.20 25.97
N ALA A 844 50.46 49.96 25.48
CA ALA A 844 51.53 49.35 24.68
C ALA A 844 51.05 48.20 23.75
N GLN A 845 51.96 47.64 22.95
CA GLN A 845 51.68 46.71 21.83
C GLN A 845 51.91 45.22 22.15
N SER A 846 51.29 44.35 21.35
CA SER A 846 51.79 42.99 21.02
C SER A 846 51.39 42.64 19.58
N VAL A 847 52.22 41.90 18.83
CA VAL A 847 52.10 41.77 17.36
C VAL A 847 52.12 40.31 16.87
N ARG A 848 50.95 39.85 16.42
CA ARG A 848 50.65 38.98 15.26
C ARG A 848 51.73 38.04 14.69
N ILE A 849 51.33 36.76 14.56
CA ILE A 849 51.54 35.93 13.35
C ILE A 849 50.15 35.48 12.82
N LYS A 850 50.06 34.96 11.58
CA LYS A 850 48.87 34.66 10.75
C LYS A 850 49.02 33.24 10.11
N PRO A 851 48.05 32.65 9.38
CA PRO A 851 46.57 32.76 9.46
C PRO A 851 45.83 31.38 9.28
N ALA A 852 44.49 31.35 9.45
CA ALA A 852 43.56 30.40 8.80
C ALA A 852 42.15 31.03 8.70
N ALA A 853 41.24 30.49 7.87
CA ALA A 853 40.15 31.27 7.27
C ALA A 853 38.71 31.06 7.83
N THR A 854 37.97 32.18 7.91
CA THR A 854 36.50 32.35 7.75
C THR A 854 35.49 31.68 8.72
N PRO A 855 34.23 32.16 8.81
CA PRO A 855 33.64 33.39 8.24
C PRO A 855 33.09 34.39 9.31
N PRO A 856 32.95 35.70 8.98
CA PRO A 856 32.26 36.67 9.83
C PRO A 856 30.74 36.64 9.60
N GLY A 857 29.94 36.54 10.67
CA GLY A 857 28.46 36.57 10.57
C GLY A 857 27.74 37.03 11.83
N ALA A 858 28.01 36.41 12.98
CA ALA A 858 27.19 36.56 14.19
C ALA A 858 27.04 37.99 14.72
N GLN A 859 28.10 38.80 14.73
CA GLN A 859 28.03 40.20 15.21
C GLN A 859 27.46 41.16 14.16
N LEU A 860 27.55 40.85 12.86
CA LEU A 860 26.96 41.69 11.83
C LEU A 860 25.43 41.58 11.86
N VAL A 861 24.88 40.38 12.04
CA VAL A 861 23.44 40.12 12.04
C VAL A 861 22.70 40.90 13.13
N LEU A 862 23.18 40.89 14.39
CA LEU A 862 22.49 41.60 15.47
C LEU A 862 22.46 43.12 15.24
N GLN A 863 23.54 43.67 14.67
CA GLN A 863 23.68 45.09 14.39
C GLN A 863 22.87 45.50 13.15
N THR A 864 22.84 44.67 12.09
CA THR A 864 21.98 44.92 10.91
C THR A 864 20.50 44.76 11.25
N THR A 865 20.07 43.81 12.08
CA THR A 865 18.65 43.70 12.46
C THR A 865 18.15 44.89 13.29
N LEU A 866 19.01 45.46 14.14
CA LEU A 866 18.70 46.70 14.86
C LEU A 866 18.61 47.91 13.90
N GLU A 867 19.55 48.01 12.95
CA GLU A 867 19.47 49.01 11.89
C GLU A 867 18.22 48.83 11.01
N GLU A 868 17.87 47.61 10.59
CA GLU A 868 16.69 47.33 9.78
C GLU A 868 15.38 47.65 10.51
N LEU A 869 15.26 47.32 11.79
CA LEU A 869 14.12 47.76 12.63
C LEU A 869 14.04 49.30 12.70
N SER A 870 15.17 50.00 12.86
CA SER A 870 15.19 51.47 12.85
C SER A 870 14.84 52.05 11.48
N ARG A 871 15.30 51.42 10.38
CA ARG A 871 14.98 51.81 9.01
C ARG A 871 13.51 51.56 8.69
N SER A 872 12.91 50.50 9.25
CA SER A 872 11.48 50.19 9.14
C SER A 872 10.63 51.26 9.84
N MET A 873 10.91 51.57 11.11
CA MET A 873 10.24 52.68 11.82
C MET A 873 10.42 54.03 11.11
N GLN A 874 11.60 54.29 10.54
CA GLN A 874 11.84 55.51 9.74
C GLN A 874 11.13 55.50 8.38
N ALA A 875 10.92 54.34 7.77
CA ALA A 875 10.15 54.20 6.54
C ALA A 875 8.65 54.42 6.81
N GLU A 876 8.11 53.83 7.89
CA GLU A 876 6.73 54.04 8.33
C GLU A 876 6.46 55.49 8.70
N THR A 877 7.32 56.15 9.48
CA THR A 877 7.15 57.59 9.79
C THR A 877 7.23 58.48 8.54
N ARG A 878 8.12 58.18 7.58
CA ARG A 878 8.17 58.91 6.29
C ARG A 878 6.93 58.65 5.42
N MET A 879 6.43 57.41 5.37
CA MET A 879 5.19 57.08 4.66
C MET A 879 3.99 57.77 5.31
N LEU A 880 3.88 57.75 6.64
CA LEU A 880 2.83 58.44 7.39
C LEU A 880 2.86 59.95 7.13
N HIS A 881 4.05 60.58 7.14
CA HIS A 881 4.20 62.01 6.84
C HIS A 881 3.86 62.34 5.38
N SER A 882 4.18 61.45 4.44
CA SER A 882 3.79 61.57 3.02
C SER A 882 2.28 61.45 2.82
N VAL A 883 1.63 60.50 3.48
CA VAL A 883 0.17 60.31 3.44
C VAL A 883 -0.55 61.48 4.11
N LEU A 884 -0.06 61.95 5.27
CA LEU A 884 -0.60 63.10 5.98
C LEU A 884 -0.56 64.37 5.10
N ASN A 885 0.58 64.66 4.47
CA ASN A 885 0.72 65.82 3.59
C ASN A 885 -0.16 65.70 2.33
N LYS A 886 -0.34 64.50 1.77
CA LYS A 886 -1.24 64.28 0.62
C LYS A 886 -2.72 64.38 0.97
N LEU A 887 -3.12 64.01 2.19
CA LEU A 887 -4.50 64.20 2.67
C LEU A 887 -4.78 65.68 3.00
N VAL A 888 -3.80 66.41 3.52
CA VAL A 888 -3.91 67.87 3.76
C VAL A 888 -4.01 68.67 2.45
N GLN A 889 -3.49 68.17 1.33
CA GLN A 889 -3.58 68.82 0.01
C GLN A 889 -4.87 68.48 -0.78
N ALA A 890 -5.85 67.82 -0.17
CA ALA A 890 -7.06 67.32 -0.85
C ALA A 890 -8.38 67.95 -0.34
N ASP A 891 -8.30 69.07 0.40
CA ASP A 891 -9.39 69.65 1.20
C ASP A 891 -9.69 71.14 0.85
N ASP A 892 -9.13 71.66 -0.26
CA ASP A 892 -9.14 73.09 -0.63
C ASP A 892 -10.26 73.48 -1.63
N ASP A 893 -11.06 72.50 -2.10
CA ASP A 893 -12.06 72.64 -3.18
C ASP A 893 -13.52 72.49 -2.70
N THR A 894 -13.95 73.13 -1.60
CA THR A 894 -15.37 73.49 -1.39
C THR A 894 -15.60 74.53 -0.29
N GLU A 895 -15.90 75.78 -0.67
CA GLU A 895 -16.40 76.79 0.28
C GLU A 895 -17.90 76.57 0.59
N MET A 896 -18.20 76.10 1.80
CA MET A 896 -19.49 76.28 2.47
C MET A 896 -19.25 76.83 3.89
N GLU A 897 -20.22 77.55 4.47
CA GLU A 897 -20.10 78.11 5.82
C GLU A 897 -20.04 77.00 6.89
N GLU A 898 -18.81 76.55 7.19
CA GLU A 898 -18.53 75.47 8.13
C GLU A 898 -18.91 75.87 9.58
N GLY A 899 -19.89 75.15 10.14
CA GLY A 899 -20.41 75.41 11.48
C GLY A 899 -19.43 75.05 12.61
N ASP A 900 -19.51 75.80 13.71
CA ASP A 900 -18.60 75.70 14.87
C ASP A 900 -18.45 74.28 15.46
N TYR A 901 -19.51 73.46 15.43
CA TYR A 901 -19.45 72.06 15.88
C TYR A 901 -18.68 71.14 14.92
N HIS A 902 -18.60 71.45 13.62
CA HIS A 902 -17.77 70.70 12.68
C HIS A 902 -16.28 71.01 12.87
N LYS A 903 -15.95 72.30 13.04
CA LYS A 903 -14.61 72.77 13.43
C LYS A 903 -14.14 72.14 14.75
N LEU A 904 -15.02 72.06 15.74
CA LEU A 904 -14.76 71.35 17.00
C LEU A 904 -14.38 69.88 16.77
N GLY A 905 -15.07 69.19 15.86
CA GLY A 905 -14.75 67.81 15.47
C GLY A 905 -13.33 67.69 14.91
N ARG A 906 -12.95 68.53 13.94
CA ARG A 906 -11.60 68.54 13.34
C ARG A 906 -10.49 68.78 14.38
N VAL A 907 -10.73 69.64 15.38
CA VAL A 907 -9.80 69.88 16.49
C VAL A 907 -9.70 68.66 17.42
N LEU A 908 -10.82 68.03 17.77
CA LEU A 908 -10.85 66.84 18.63
C LEU A 908 -10.21 65.61 17.96
N ASP A 909 -10.34 65.45 16.64
CA ASP A 909 -9.70 64.35 15.91
C ASP A 909 -8.17 64.43 15.94
N ARG A 910 -7.56 65.61 15.73
CA ARG A 910 -6.11 65.76 15.92
C ARG A 910 -5.66 65.52 17.36
N LEU A 911 -6.47 65.91 18.36
CA LEU A 911 -6.19 65.58 19.75
C LEU A 911 -6.18 64.05 19.96
N CYS A 912 -7.17 63.34 19.40
CA CYS A 912 -7.23 61.88 19.47
C CYS A 912 -6.06 61.19 18.76
N VAL A 913 -5.57 61.69 17.62
CA VAL A 913 -4.34 61.17 16.97
C VAL A 913 -3.14 61.24 17.92
N ILE A 914 -2.92 62.39 18.55
CA ILE A 914 -1.77 62.61 19.44
C ILE A 914 -1.90 61.75 20.70
N LEU A 915 -3.10 61.69 21.30
CA LEU A 915 -3.36 60.82 22.44
C LEU A 915 -3.24 59.33 22.09
N TYR A 916 -3.62 58.92 20.88
CA TYR A 916 -3.45 57.55 20.42
C TYR A 916 -1.96 57.19 20.30
N PHE A 917 -1.15 58.00 19.60
CA PHE A 917 0.30 57.77 19.51
C PHE A 917 0.99 57.74 20.87
N ILE A 918 0.62 58.64 21.80
CA ILE A 918 1.14 58.63 23.18
C ILE A 918 0.72 57.34 23.90
N SER A 919 -0.55 56.92 23.78
CA SER A 919 -1.04 55.69 24.41
C SER A 919 -0.32 54.46 23.89
N VAL A 920 -0.17 54.30 22.57
CA VAL A 920 0.56 53.20 21.92
C VAL A 920 2.02 53.19 22.38
N GLY A 921 2.70 54.34 22.40
CA GLY A 921 4.08 54.45 22.91
C GLY A 921 4.25 54.04 24.38
N ILE A 922 3.21 54.19 25.21
CA ILE A 922 3.19 53.76 26.61
C ILE A 922 2.82 52.28 26.76
N THR A 923 2.04 51.68 25.84
CA THR A 923 1.62 50.27 25.95
C THR A 923 2.76 49.29 26.05
N ILE A 924 3.83 49.46 25.26
CA ILE A 924 4.94 48.50 25.19
C ILE A 924 5.70 48.45 26.53
N PRO A 925 6.14 49.59 27.12
CA PRO A 925 6.63 49.61 28.51
C PRO A 925 5.64 49.06 29.54
N MET A 926 4.34 49.38 29.41
CA MET A 926 3.33 48.99 30.39
C MET A 926 3.05 47.47 30.37
N ALA A 927 2.99 46.86 29.19
CA ALA A 927 2.85 45.41 29.03
C ALA A 927 4.09 44.67 29.55
N LEU A 928 5.30 45.21 29.35
CA LEU A 928 6.55 44.66 29.91
C LEU A 928 6.63 44.73 31.44
N PHE A 929 5.90 45.67 32.06
CA PHE A 929 5.76 45.76 33.51
C PHE A 929 4.69 44.78 34.03
N LEU A 930 3.52 44.75 33.38
CA LEU A 930 2.39 43.90 33.77
C LEU A 930 2.67 42.40 33.59
N GLY A 931 3.37 41.99 32.53
CA GLY A 931 3.73 40.59 32.29
C GLY A 931 4.85 40.05 33.20
N ARG A 932 5.40 40.89 34.10
CA ARG A 932 6.53 40.56 34.97
C ARG A 932 6.15 40.42 36.45
N GLN A 933 4.85 40.49 36.76
CA GLN A 933 4.25 40.16 38.06
C GLN A 933 3.50 38.82 37.98
#